data_AF-A0A972J003-F1
#
_entry.id   AF-A0A972J003-F1
#
_cell.length_a   1.000
_cell.length_b   1.000
_cell.length_c   1.000
_cell.angle_alpha   90.00
_cell.angle_beta   90.00
_cell.angle_gamma   90.00
#
_symmetry.space_group_name_H-M   'P 1'
#
loop_
_entity.id
_entity.type
_entity.pdbx_description
1 polymer ?
#
loop_
_entity_poly.entity_id
_entity_poly.type
_entity_poly.pdbx_seq_one_letter_code
_entity_poly.pdbx_strand_id
1 'polypeptide(L)'
;MGIRARMKNFLDDLPFGADIYWQLRGKRKPWSAHYELEGLKAVLPQALADLASSRAKRSDLPAETSSSRAKRSNLPAETSSLQASRSDTPAETSSSRAKRSDLPAETSSLQASRSDLPAETSSSRAKRSDTRWAQCLPAETSSSRAKRSDFPTKEPSSLAMPNTQPKKVCLFASLHYWIEESALIGLALAGQGHSVNLAYLPYAEWDKEITPFDLRRQDLYTRAVFAGAKDFLRLTPLADGQYPSDNLPAEVLQAVEQVSDYDTQYTLQVEETDRSCALYRLRYLRNLQAAGALYAWLQAEKPDVLIVPNGTILEMGVAYRVARLLGLRVVTFEFADQRERIWLAQDDEIMSHDTSALWQALGGQNLPETARRAMLNLYAARRNAKLWGNFARQWQQTPLQGAREVRAKLGLDQRPVALLATNVLGDSLTLGRQRISATMADWIVGTLAYYTRHPEAQLLVRVHPGELLTHGTSMVEVINANFPRLPENIHIILPGDKTNTYDLVEIADFGLVYTTTVGMEMAMVGLPVIVAGKTHYAGKGFTLDPQSWEAFEDLLTRVLAAPASFRLSPQQVEQAWLYAYLFFFEFSLPFPWHLLWLADDFSARPLRFVLSPEGQARFAPTFGYLVGEPLDWAARGLARLNELPVETEENA
;
A
#
# COMPACT_ATOMS: atom_id res chain seq x y z
N MET A 1 -3.77 22.04 39.83
CA MET A 1 -4.29 20.75 39.30
C MET A 1 -5.67 20.47 39.87
N GLY A 2 -6.67 20.24 39.01
CA GLY A 2 -8.03 19.89 39.46
C GLY A 2 -8.11 18.48 40.05
N ILE A 3 -9.15 18.23 40.87
CA ILE A 3 -9.39 16.94 41.57
C ILE A 3 -9.35 15.74 40.62
N ARG A 4 -9.88 15.89 39.39
CA ARG A 4 -9.85 14.84 38.35
C ARG A 4 -8.43 14.45 37.93
N ALA A 5 -7.52 15.41 37.79
CA ALA A 5 -6.13 15.14 37.41
C ALA A 5 -5.38 14.43 38.54
N ARG A 6 -5.63 14.81 39.81
CA ARG A 6 -5.05 14.12 40.98
C ARG A 6 -5.56 12.69 41.14
N MET A 7 -6.85 12.45 40.91
CA MET A 7 -7.41 11.10 40.94
C MET A 7 -6.89 10.22 39.79
N LYS A 8 -6.66 10.79 38.61
CA LYS A 8 -6.08 10.05 37.48
C LYS A 8 -4.65 9.61 37.83
N ASN A 9 -3.78 10.55 38.23
CA ASN A 9 -2.41 10.22 38.63
C ASN A 9 -2.36 9.18 39.76
N PHE A 10 -3.26 9.27 40.75
CA PHE A 10 -3.34 8.26 41.82
C PHE A 10 -3.76 6.87 41.32
N LEU A 11 -4.64 6.79 40.32
CA LEU A 11 -5.06 5.51 39.73
C LEU A 11 -4.01 4.93 38.77
N ASP A 12 -3.20 5.79 38.14
CA ASP A 12 -2.09 5.39 37.28
C ASP A 12 -1.00 4.64 38.09
N ASP A 13 -0.81 5.01 39.36
CA ASP A 13 0.17 4.41 40.28
C ASP A 13 -0.35 3.14 41.00
N LEU A 14 -1.65 2.79 40.86
CA LEU A 14 -2.25 1.65 41.54
C LEU A 14 -2.20 0.38 40.67
N PRO A 15 -1.64 -0.74 41.16
CA PRO A 15 -1.80 -2.04 40.53
C PRO A 15 -3.29 -2.34 40.34
N PHE A 16 -3.67 -2.76 39.13
CA PHE A 16 -5.07 -3.05 38.75
C PHE A 16 -6.04 -1.85 38.80
N GLY A 17 -5.55 -0.61 38.88
CA GLY A 17 -6.40 0.60 38.92
C GLY A 17 -7.35 0.70 37.73
N ALA A 18 -6.85 0.41 36.52
CA ALA A 18 -7.64 0.36 35.29
C ALA A 18 -8.69 -0.77 35.30
N ASP A 19 -8.32 -1.96 35.79
CA ASP A 19 -9.21 -3.11 35.91
C ASP A 19 -10.38 -2.85 36.88
N ILE A 20 -10.08 -2.27 38.04
CA ILE A 20 -11.09 -1.88 39.03
C ILE A 20 -12.01 -0.80 38.45
N TYR A 21 -11.45 0.23 37.82
CA TYR A 21 -12.22 1.25 37.13
C TYR A 21 -13.13 0.65 36.06
N TRP A 22 -12.62 -0.30 35.26
CA TRP A 22 -13.35 -0.97 34.20
C TRP A 22 -14.55 -1.76 34.73
N GLN A 23 -14.36 -2.57 35.77
CA GLN A 23 -15.43 -3.38 36.37
C GLN A 23 -16.50 -2.52 37.05
N LEU A 24 -16.10 -1.47 37.77
CA LEU A 24 -17.03 -0.64 38.53
C LEU A 24 -17.78 0.37 37.66
N ARG A 25 -17.14 0.90 36.62
CA ARG A 25 -17.67 2.05 35.86
C ARG A 25 -17.44 1.97 34.36
N GLY A 26 -16.25 1.55 33.93
CA GLY A 26 -15.84 1.61 32.53
C GLY A 26 -16.77 0.83 31.58
N LYS A 27 -17.10 -0.42 31.91
CA LYS A 27 -17.98 -1.29 31.09
C LYS A 27 -19.38 -0.71 30.84
N ARG A 28 -19.88 0.14 31.73
CA ARG A 28 -21.26 0.66 31.70
C ARG A 28 -21.35 2.09 31.15
N LYS A 29 -20.21 2.73 30.90
CA LYS A 29 -20.14 4.09 30.39
C LYS A 29 -20.00 4.05 28.86
N PRO A 30 -20.67 4.95 28.11
CA PRO A 30 -20.36 5.16 26.70
C PRO A 30 -18.85 5.39 26.53
N TRP A 31 -18.25 4.61 25.63
CA TRP A 31 -16.84 4.76 25.31
C TRP A 31 -16.62 6.10 24.61
N SER A 32 -15.56 6.79 24.99
CA SER A 32 -15.19 8.10 24.44
C SER A 32 -13.70 8.27 24.66
N ALA A 33 -12.93 7.94 23.63
CA ALA A 33 -11.48 8.04 23.59
C ALA A 33 -11.05 8.18 22.13
N HIS A 34 -9.83 8.67 21.89
CA HIS A 34 -9.26 8.68 20.53
C HIS A 34 -9.01 7.26 19.97
N TYR A 35 -9.02 6.23 20.83
CA TYR A 35 -8.96 4.82 20.42
C TYR A 35 -10.39 4.29 20.33
N GLU A 36 -10.88 4.00 19.13
CA GLU A 36 -12.20 3.38 18.94
C GLU A 36 -12.09 2.24 17.93
N LEU A 37 -13.00 1.26 18.04
CA LEU A 37 -13.05 0.08 17.18
C LEU A 37 -14.39 0.05 16.42
N GLU A 38 -14.85 1.20 15.94
CA GLU A 38 -16.23 1.36 15.45
C GLU A 38 -16.49 0.62 14.14
N GLY A 39 -15.52 0.58 13.21
CA GLY A 39 -15.66 -0.18 11.97
C GLY A 39 -15.83 -1.67 12.26
N LEU A 40 -14.97 -2.23 13.12
CA LEU A 40 -15.09 -3.61 13.57
C LEU A 40 -16.40 -3.86 14.33
N LYS A 41 -16.80 -2.99 15.27
CA LYS A 41 -18.08 -3.15 15.99
C LYS A 41 -19.28 -3.17 15.05
N ALA A 42 -19.24 -2.41 13.96
CA ALA A 42 -20.30 -2.39 12.96
C ALA A 42 -20.42 -3.71 12.19
N VAL A 43 -19.30 -4.39 11.91
CA VAL A 43 -19.28 -5.59 11.04
C VAL A 43 -19.21 -6.90 11.81
N LEU A 44 -18.64 -6.91 13.02
CA LEU A 44 -18.32 -8.12 13.78
C LEU A 44 -19.53 -9.02 14.06
N PRO A 45 -20.71 -8.51 14.47
CA PRO A 45 -21.88 -9.37 14.69
C PRO A 45 -22.27 -10.18 13.45
N GLN A 46 -22.26 -9.54 12.27
CA GLN A 46 -22.59 -10.21 11.01
C GLN A 46 -21.48 -11.17 10.58
N ALA A 47 -20.21 -10.81 10.76
CA ALA A 47 -19.07 -11.68 10.46
C ALA A 47 -19.12 -12.99 11.27
N LEU A 48 -19.43 -12.89 12.57
CA LEU A 48 -19.56 -14.06 13.44
C LEU A 48 -20.78 -14.92 13.07
N ALA A 49 -21.90 -14.30 12.70
CA ALA A 49 -23.06 -15.03 12.20
C ALA A 49 -22.74 -15.79 10.91
N ASP A 50 -22.06 -15.14 9.95
CA ASP A 50 -21.62 -15.77 8.70
C ASP A 50 -20.71 -17.00 8.97
N LEU A 51 -19.78 -16.90 9.93
CA LEU A 51 -18.91 -18.02 10.32
C LEU A 51 -19.66 -19.16 11.01
N ALA A 52 -20.56 -18.85 11.94
CA ALA A 52 -21.34 -19.84 12.65
C ALA A 52 -22.23 -20.65 11.69
N SER A 53 -22.87 -19.97 10.73
CA SER A 53 -23.65 -20.62 9.67
C SER A 53 -22.78 -21.51 8.77
N SER A 54 -21.57 -21.07 8.42
CA SER A 54 -20.63 -21.89 7.64
C SER A 54 -20.20 -23.16 8.38
N ARG A 55 -19.91 -23.04 9.70
CA ARG A 55 -19.51 -24.19 10.54
C ARG A 55 -20.64 -25.21 10.70
N ALA A 56 -21.88 -24.76 10.92
CA ALA A 56 -23.05 -25.64 11.03
C ALA A 56 -23.30 -26.43 9.74
N LYS A 57 -23.26 -25.74 8.58
CA LYS A 57 -23.42 -26.40 7.28
C LYS A 57 -22.30 -27.43 6.98
N ARG A 58 -21.09 -27.25 7.51
CA ARG A 58 -19.99 -28.24 7.42
C ARG A 58 -20.20 -29.45 8.33
N SER A 59 -20.78 -29.29 9.52
CA SER A 59 -21.04 -30.41 10.44
C SER A 59 -22.19 -31.31 9.98
N ASP A 60 -23.09 -30.82 9.12
CA ASP A 60 -24.24 -31.57 8.59
C ASP A 60 -23.89 -32.45 7.37
N LEU A 61 -22.64 -32.45 6.90
CA LEU A 61 -22.18 -33.34 5.83
C LEU A 61 -21.94 -34.77 6.39
N PRO A 62 -22.53 -35.83 5.80
CA PRO A 62 -22.30 -37.19 6.25
C PRO A 62 -20.82 -37.57 6.07
N ALA A 63 -20.21 -38.13 7.10
CA ALA A 63 -18.84 -38.63 7.05
C ALA A 63 -18.76 -39.82 6.08
N GLU A 64 -18.21 -39.61 4.88
CA GLU A 64 -17.86 -40.73 4.00
C GLU A 64 -16.70 -41.49 4.64
N THR A 65 -17.02 -42.66 5.21
CA THR A 65 -16.06 -43.64 5.68
C THR A 65 -15.22 -44.15 4.51
N SER A 66 -13.93 -43.81 4.52
CA SER A 66 -12.92 -44.37 3.64
C SER A 66 -12.65 -45.84 4.02
N SER A 67 -13.38 -46.77 3.40
CA SER A 67 -13.01 -48.19 3.39
C SER A 67 -12.43 -48.59 2.02
N SER A 68 -11.23 -48.13 1.70
CA SER A 68 -10.45 -48.69 0.58
C SER A 68 -9.70 -49.94 1.05
N ARG A 69 -10.43 -51.06 1.07
CA ARG A 69 -9.85 -52.41 1.19
C ARG A 69 -9.05 -52.71 -0.08
N ALA A 70 -7.74 -52.82 0.05
CA ALA A 70 -6.85 -53.29 -1.01
C ALA A 70 -7.30 -54.66 -1.55
N LYS A 71 -7.54 -54.75 -2.85
CA LYS A 71 -7.54 -56.02 -3.61
C LYS A 71 -6.71 -55.85 -4.88
N ARG A 72 -5.54 -56.48 -4.88
CA ARG A 72 -4.84 -56.91 -6.10
C ARG A 72 -5.68 -57.99 -6.79
N SER A 73 -5.84 -57.90 -8.10
CA SER A 73 -5.80 -59.07 -9.01
C SER A 73 -5.85 -58.65 -10.48
N ASN A 74 -4.76 -58.96 -11.19
CA ASN A 74 -4.63 -59.53 -12.54
C ASN A 74 -5.49 -59.04 -13.73
N LEU A 75 -4.76 -58.69 -14.80
CA LEU A 75 -5.14 -58.68 -16.22
C LEU A 75 -5.79 -60.01 -16.69
N PRO A 76 -6.58 -60.00 -17.78
CA PRO A 76 -6.01 -60.19 -19.13
C PRO A 76 -6.53 -59.21 -20.20
N ALA A 77 -5.83 -59.24 -21.34
CA ALA A 77 -6.04 -58.45 -22.56
C ALA A 77 -7.11 -59.04 -23.50
N GLU A 78 -7.65 -58.21 -24.41
CA GLU A 78 -8.07 -58.47 -25.81
C GLU A 78 -8.73 -57.18 -26.38
N THR A 79 -8.10 -56.42 -27.28
CA THR A 79 -8.08 -56.43 -28.78
C THR A 79 -9.25 -55.74 -29.51
N SER A 80 -8.86 -54.83 -30.44
CA SER A 80 -9.54 -54.39 -31.69
C SER A 80 -10.74 -53.42 -31.54
N SER A 81 -10.97 -52.37 -32.36
CA SER A 81 -10.45 -51.94 -33.67
C SER A 81 -10.87 -50.49 -33.97
N LEU A 82 -9.96 -49.73 -34.60
CA LEU A 82 -10.13 -48.86 -35.79
C LEU A 82 -11.49 -48.18 -36.07
N GLN A 83 -11.53 -46.84 -36.24
CA GLN A 83 -11.35 -46.14 -37.54
C GLN A 83 -11.61 -44.62 -37.44
N ALA A 84 -10.83 -43.84 -38.20
CA ALA A 84 -10.96 -42.39 -38.46
C ALA A 84 -12.14 -42.08 -39.42
N SER A 85 -12.69 -40.87 -39.54
CA SER A 85 -12.17 -39.77 -40.39
C SER A 85 -13.11 -38.55 -40.38
N ARG A 86 -12.54 -37.32 -40.46
CA ARG A 86 -12.85 -36.13 -41.32
C ARG A 86 -14.32 -35.70 -41.56
N SER A 87 -14.72 -34.44 -41.77
CA SER A 87 -14.09 -33.12 -41.94
C SER A 87 -15.20 -32.04 -42.02
N ASP A 88 -14.77 -30.77 -42.13
CA ASP A 88 -15.40 -29.64 -42.84
C ASP A 88 -16.27 -28.61 -42.10
N THR A 89 -15.73 -27.39 -42.04
CA THR A 89 -16.37 -26.06 -42.00
C THR A 89 -16.83 -25.63 -43.42
N PRO A 90 -17.73 -24.63 -43.63
CA PRO A 90 -17.27 -23.22 -43.74
C PRO A 90 -18.31 -22.07 -43.46
N ALA A 91 -17.76 -20.86 -43.29
CA ALA A 91 -18.16 -19.50 -43.75
C ALA A 91 -19.59 -18.94 -43.47
N GLU A 92 -19.71 -17.82 -42.75
CA GLU A 92 -19.69 -16.38 -43.16
C GLU A 92 -21.10 -15.77 -43.31
N THR A 93 -21.34 -14.60 -42.71
CA THR A 93 -21.63 -13.31 -43.40
C THR A 93 -22.19 -12.25 -42.43
N SER A 94 -22.04 -11.01 -42.87
CA SER A 94 -22.01 -9.72 -42.17
C SER A 94 -23.33 -8.94 -42.22
N SER A 95 -23.46 -7.90 -41.39
CA SER A 95 -23.52 -6.48 -41.81
C SER A 95 -24.50 -5.57 -41.03
N SER A 96 -23.99 -4.36 -40.72
CA SER A 96 -24.66 -3.03 -40.66
C SER A 96 -25.73 -2.74 -39.57
N ARG A 97 -26.04 -1.50 -39.16
CA ARG A 97 -25.41 -0.16 -39.03
C ARG A 97 -26.55 0.76 -38.56
N ALA A 98 -26.41 1.60 -37.53
CA ALA A 98 -27.17 2.87 -37.42
C ALA A 98 -26.59 3.87 -36.41
N LYS A 99 -26.65 5.16 -36.80
CA LYS A 99 -26.06 6.37 -36.18
C LYS A 99 -27.08 7.17 -35.36
N ARG A 100 -26.60 7.93 -34.36
CA ARG A 100 -26.85 9.39 -34.04
C ARG A 100 -26.69 9.63 -32.52
N SER A 101 -25.71 10.41 -32.05
CA SER A 101 -25.54 11.89 -32.02
C SER A 101 -26.36 12.58 -30.90
N ASP A 102 -25.67 13.14 -29.89
CA ASP A 102 -25.51 14.58 -29.63
C ASP A 102 -25.18 14.93 -28.16
N LEU A 103 -24.30 15.94 -28.02
CA LEU A 103 -23.63 16.54 -26.85
C LEU A 103 -24.53 17.58 -26.10
N PRO A 104 -23.99 18.49 -25.26
CA PRO A 104 -23.46 18.32 -23.89
C PRO A 104 -24.11 19.32 -22.89
N ALA A 105 -23.78 19.26 -21.60
CA ALA A 105 -23.95 20.40 -20.69
C ALA A 105 -22.90 20.41 -19.58
N GLU A 106 -22.16 21.51 -19.52
CA GLU A 106 -21.14 21.86 -18.53
C GLU A 106 -21.76 22.22 -17.18
N THR A 107 -21.05 21.92 -16.09
CA THR A 107 -20.87 22.87 -14.96
C THR A 107 -19.64 22.45 -14.17
N SER A 108 -18.68 23.35 -14.09
CA SER A 108 -17.49 23.24 -13.25
C SER A 108 -17.84 23.51 -11.79
N SER A 109 -17.26 22.76 -10.85
CA SER A 109 -16.25 23.31 -9.92
C SER A 109 -15.91 22.32 -8.79
N LEU A 110 -14.60 22.07 -8.68
CA LEU A 110 -13.78 22.11 -7.46
C LEU A 110 -14.28 21.35 -6.22
N GLN A 111 -13.56 20.29 -5.82
CA GLN A 111 -12.97 20.16 -4.47
C GLN A 111 -12.12 18.89 -4.31
N ALA A 112 -11.02 19.02 -3.57
CA ALA A 112 -9.82 18.20 -3.64
C ALA A 112 -9.61 17.23 -2.45
N SER A 113 -8.93 16.14 -2.81
CA SER A 113 -7.98 15.22 -2.15
C SER A 113 -7.78 15.19 -0.61
N ARG A 114 -7.95 13.98 -0.06
CA ARG A 114 -7.21 13.37 1.06
C ARG A 114 -7.09 11.86 0.82
N SER A 115 -5.94 11.23 1.05
CA SER A 115 -5.92 9.81 1.45
C SER A 115 -4.63 9.34 2.14
N ASP A 116 -3.91 10.18 2.89
CA ASP A 116 -2.94 9.64 3.84
C ASP A 116 -3.54 9.83 5.24
N LEU A 117 -3.87 8.69 5.86
CA LEU A 117 -4.41 8.42 7.21
C LEU A 117 -5.32 9.48 7.89
N PRO A 118 -6.54 9.13 8.35
CA PRO A 118 -7.40 10.08 9.04
C PRO A 118 -6.96 10.29 10.49
N ALA A 119 -6.62 11.53 10.84
CA ALA A 119 -6.81 12.05 12.18
C ALA A 119 -8.26 12.56 12.29
N GLU A 120 -9.11 11.88 13.06
CA GLU A 120 -10.44 12.39 13.43
C GLU A 120 -10.55 12.55 14.96
N THR A 121 -10.78 13.79 15.38
CA THR A 121 -11.23 14.15 16.72
C THR A 121 -12.76 14.27 16.70
N SER A 122 -13.48 13.43 17.44
CA SER A 122 -14.90 13.62 17.73
C SER A 122 -15.09 14.19 19.15
N SER A 123 -15.71 15.37 19.26
CA SER A 123 -16.09 15.98 20.54
C SER A 123 -17.60 16.26 20.58
N SER A 124 -18.24 15.87 21.68
CA SER A 124 -19.64 16.22 21.98
C SER A 124 -19.70 17.41 22.97
N ARG A 125 -19.83 18.60 22.38
CA ARG A 125 -20.59 19.82 22.75
C ARG A 125 -20.80 20.24 24.23
N ALA A 126 -20.24 21.41 24.59
CA ALA A 126 -20.81 22.61 25.26
C ALA A 126 -19.71 23.31 26.12
N LYS A 127 -19.33 24.60 26.01
CA LYS A 127 -20.01 25.88 25.69
C LYS A 127 -19.01 26.89 25.04
N ARG A 128 -19.58 27.87 24.34
CA ARG A 128 -18.98 28.96 23.52
C ARG A 128 -17.93 29.85 24.21
N SER A 129 -16.88 30.22 23.46
CA SER A 129 -16.60 31.61 23.03
C SER A 129 -15.46 31.65 21.98
N ASP A 130 -15.78 32.13 20.78
CA ASP A 130 -14.98 32.80 19.71
C ASP A 130 -13.70 32.11 19.19
N THR A 131 -13.46 31.83 17.89
CA THR A 131 -13.68 32.65 16.68
C THR A 131 -13.55 31.79 15.39
N ARG A 132 -14.45 32.03 14.42
CA ARG A 132 -14.43 31.77 12.94
C ARG A 132 -13.62 30.60 12.35
N TRP A 133 -14.28 29.45 12.16
CA TRP A 133 -14.11 28.53 11.01
C TRP A 133 -15.43 27.81 10.68
N ALA A 134 -16.47 28.59 10.37
CA ALA A 134 -17.74 28.05 9.90
C ALA A 134 -18.29 28.97 8.80
N GLN A 135 -17.99 28.61 7.54
CA GLN A 135 -18.78 28.93 6.34
C GLN A 135 -17.99 28.42 5.11
N CYS A 136 -18.32 27.20 4.67
CA CYS A 136 -18.34 26.74 3.27
C CYS A 136 -18.41 25.20 3.26
N LEU A 137 -19.61 24.66 3.53
CA LEU A 137 -20.03 23.33 3.12
C LEU A 137 -21.49 23.47 2.67
N PRO A 138 -21.81 23.43 1.37
CA PRO A 138 -23.13 23.00 0.95
C PRO A 138 -23.18 21.48 1.09
N ALA A 139 -24.17 21.00 1.83
CA ALA A 139 -24.61 19.63 1.74
C ALA A 139 -25.24 19.42 0.36
N GLU A 140 -24.49 18.84 -0.57
CA GLU A 140 -25.08 18.20 -1.75
C GLU A 140 -24.85 16.70 -1.67
N THR A 141 -25.96 15.99 -1.44
CA THR A 141 -26.11 14.56 -1.61
C THR A 141 -25.88 14.19 -3.07
N SER A 142 -24.62 13.99 -3.48
CA SER A 142 -24.34 13.26 -4.72
C SER A 142 -24.37 11.77 -4.40
N SER A 143 -25.56 11.20 -4.50
CA SER A 143 -25.72 9.76 -4.73
C SER A 143 -25.09 9.43 -6.09
N SER A 144 -23.77 9.28 -6.15
CA SER A 144 -23.21 8.31 -7.07
C SER A 144 -23.69 6.97 -6.53
N ARG A 145 -24.85 6.53 -7.01
CA ARG A 145 -25.18 5.11 -7.02
C ARG A 145 -23.99 4.45 -7.72
N ALA A 146 -23.02 3.96 -6.94
CA ALA A 146 -22.43 2.69 -7.27
C ALA A 146 -23.64 1.85 -7.65
N LYS A 147 -23.75 1.44 -8.93
CA LYS A 147 -24.79 0.50 -9.31
C LYS A 147 -24.71 -0.56 -8.23
N ARG A 148 -25.78 -0.71 -7.43
CA ARG A 148 -25.96 -1.92 -6.65
C ARG A 148 -25.79 -3.01 -7.69
N SER A 149 -24.62 -3.63 -7.73
CA SER A 149 -24.56 -4.99 -8.20
C SER A 149 -25.48 -5.69 -7.22
N ASP A 150 -26.72 -5.91 -7.66
CA ASP A 150 -27.66 -6.79 -6.99
C ASP A 150 -27.00 -8.17 -7.03
N PHE A 151 -26.05 -8.38 -6.12
CA PHE A 151 -25.56 -9.71 -5.82
C PHE A 151 -26.79 -10.46 -5.31
N PRO A 152 -27.09 -11.62 -5.89
CA PRO A 152 -28.32 -12.32 -5.57
C PRO A 152 -28.39 -12.51 -4.05
N THR A 153 -29.51 -12.11 -3.46
CA THR A 153 -29.92 -12.44 -2.08
C THR A 153 -30.18 -13.95 -1.89
N LYS A 154 -29.93 -14.76 -2.92
CA LYS A 154 -29.94 -16.22 -2.81
C LYS A 154 -28.71 -16.66 -2.04
N GLU A 155 -28.92 -17.45 -1.00
CA GLU A 155 -27.83 -18.15 -0.32
C GLU A 155 -26.97 -18.90 -1.36
N PRO A 156 -25.65 -18.66 -1.43
CA PRO A 156 -24.77 -19.50 -2.24
C PRO A 156 -24.88 -20.95 -1.72
N SER A 157 -25.29 -21.85 -2.61
CA SER A 157 -25.72 -23.22 -2.25
C SER A 157 -24.56 -24.23 -2.20
N SER A 158 -23.31 -23.79 -2.25
CA SER A 158 -22.15 -24.67 -2.15
C SER A 158 -21.07 -24.08 -1.25
N LEU A 159 -20.49 -24.93 -0.41
CA LEU A 159 -19.59 -24.58 0.68
C LEU A 159 -18.13 -24.45 0.21
N ALA A 160 -17.34 -23.61 0.88
CA ALA A 160 -15.88 -23.73 0.82
C ALA A 160 -15.46 -25.11 1.34
N MET A 161 -14.75 -25.85 0.48
CA MET A 161 -14.18 -27.18 0.77
C MET A 161 -13.44 -27.20 2.12
N PRO A 162 -13.46 -28.31 2.87
CA PRO A 162 -12.70 -28.42 4.11
C PRO A 162 -11.21 -28.22 3.82
N ASN A 163 -10.56 -27.37 4.61
CA ASN A 163 -9.14 -27.09 4.48
C ASN A 163 -8.32 -28.33 4.84
N THR A 164 -7.60 -28.84 3.86
CA THR A 164 -6.81 -30.07 3.97
C THR A 164 -5.46 -29.85 4.63
N GLN A 165 -5.02 -28.60 4.81
CA GLN A 165 -3.75 -28.22 5.43
C GLN A 165 -3.91 -27.00 6.36
N PRO A 166 -4.61 -27.14 7.50
CA PRO A 166 -4.77 -26.05 8.45
C PRO A 166 -3.41 -25.58 8.99
N LYS A 167 -3.21 -24.27 8.98
CA LYS A 167 -1.99 -23.61 9.51
C LYS A 167 -2.29 -22.87 10.82
N LYS A 168 -1.26 -22.73 11.64
CA LYS A 168 -1.19 -21.82 12.78
C LYS A 168 -0.78 -20.44 12.30
N VAL A 169 -1.77 -19.59 12.06
CA VAL A 169 -1.58 -18.22 11.57
C VAL A 169 -1.58 -17.26 12.75
N CYS A 170 -0.56 -16.41 12.81
CA CYS A 170 -0.56 -15.26 13.70
C CYS A 170 -0.66 -13.96 12.91
N LEU A 171 -1.45 -13.02 13.40
CA LEU A 171 -1.46 -11.64 12.92
C LEU A 171 -0.91 -10.75 14.03
N PHE A 172 -0.17 -9.71 13.67
CA PHE A 172 0.21 -8.66 14.59
C PHE A 172 -0.23 -7.31 14.05
N ALA A 173 -0.89 -6.51 14.90
CA ALA A 173 -1.29 -5.16 14.58
C ALA A 173 -1.12 -4.20 15.76
N SER A 174 -0.67 -2.98 15.45
CA SER A 174 -0.69 -1.83 16.36
C SER A 174 -1.60 -0.77 15.75
N LEU A 175 -2.14 0.12 16.58
CA LEU A 175 -3.15 1.12 16.20
C LEU A 175 -4.53 0.53 15.94
N HIS A 176 -5.56 1.25 16.38
CA HIS A 176 -6.94 0.76 16.37
C HIS A 176 -7.40 0.31 14.96
N TYR A 177 -7.15 1.10 13.92
CA TYR A 177 -7.62 0.79 12.56
C TYR A 177 -6.95 -0.45 11.96
N TRP A 178 -5.67 -0.70 12.23
CA TRP A 178 -5.00 -1.93 11.80
C TRP A 178 -5.45 -3.15 12.61
N ILE A 179 -5.82 -2.97 13.88
CA ILE A 179 -6.42 -4.03 14.69
C ILE A 179 -7.78 -4.43 14.11
N GLU A 180 -8.60 -3.47 13.68
CA GLU A 180 -9.89 -3.75 13.04
C GLU A 180 -9.72 -4.54 11.73
N GLU A 181 -8.84 -4.08 10.84
CA GLU A 181 -8.56 -4.74 9.56
C GLU A 181 -8.01 -6.16 9.78
N SER A 182 -7.00 -6.30 10.64
CA SER A 182 -6.37 -7.59 10.93
C SER A 182 -7.34 -8.57 11.58
N ALA A 183 -8.31 -8.09 12.37
CA ALA A 183 -9.36 -8.93 12.92
C ALA A 183 -10.25 -9.53 11.83
N LEU A 184 -10.64 -8.73 10.84
CA LEU A 184 -11.49 -9.20 9.74
C LEU A 184 -10.76 -10.21 8.85
N ILE A 185 -9.48 -9.95 8.54
CA ILE A 185 -8.60 -10.93 7.89
C ILE A 185 -8.53 -12.22 8.71
N GLY A 186 -8.29 -12.11 10.02
CA GLY A 186 -8.20 -13.25 10.93
C GLY A 186 -9.48 -14.08 10.96
N LEU A 187 -10.65 -13.44 10.95
CA LEU A 187 -11.95 -14.14 10.88
C LEU A 187 -12.15 -14.86 9.54
N ALA A 188 -11.71 -14.28 8.42
CA ALA A 188 -11.75 -14.94 7.11
C ALA A 188 -10.86 -16.19 7.09
N LEU A 189 -9.65 -16.10 7.62
CA LEU A 189 -8.72 -17.23 7.74
C LEU A 189 -9.24 -18.32 8.69
N ALA A 190 -9.89 -17.93 9.79
CA ALA A 190 -10.57 -18.88 10.68
C ALA A 190 -11.74 -19.59 9.95
N GLY A 191 -12.51 -18.86 9.12
CA GLY A 191 -13.53 -19.45 8.26
C GLY A 191 -12.98 -20.42 7.20
N GLN A 192 -11.77 -20.16 6.71
CA GLN A 192 -10.99 -21.07 5.87
C GLN A 192 -10.35 -22.22 6.67
N GLY A 193 -10.60 -22.35 7.98
CA GLY A 193 -10.18 -23.49 8.79
C GLY A 193 -8.76 -23.39 9.39
N HIS A 194 -8.12 -22.22 9.34
CA HIS A 194 -6.85 -21.98 10.02
C HIS A 194 -7.05 -21.78 11.53
N SER A 195 -6.02 -22.08 12.33
CA SER A 195 -5.97 -21.66 13.72
C SER A 195 -5.38 -20.26 13.77
N VAL A 196 -6.14 -19.28 14.25
CA VAL A 196 -5.78 -17.86 14.14
C VAL A 196 -5.58 -17.23 15.52
N ASN A 197 -4.45 -16.53 15.67
CA ASN A 197 -4.16 -15.67 16.81
C ASN A 197 -3.90 -14.23 16.34
N LEU A 198 -4.62 -13.26 16.90
CA LEU A 198 -4.35 -11.84 16.72
C LEU A 198 -3.62 -11.31 17.94
N ALA A 199 -2.33 -11.01 17.79
CA ALA A 199 -1.57 -10.25 18.75
C ALA A 199 -1.69 -8.75 18.48
N TYR A 200 -1.75 -7.92 19.52
CA TYR A 200 -1.94 -6.48 19.32
C TYR A 200 -1.35 -5.58 20.41
N LEU A 201 -1.11 -4.33 20.02
CA LEU A 201 -0.82 -3.19 20.90
C LEU A 201 -1.89 -2.11 20.69
N PRO A 202 -2.73 -1.78 21.70
CA PRO A 202 -3.94 -0.99 21.50
C PRO A 202 -3.67 0.51 21.51
N TYR A 203 -2.70 1.00 20.74
CA TYR A 203 -2.42 2.44 20.66
C TYR A 203 -3.49 3.20 19.86
N ALA A 204 -3.76 4.45 20.23
CA ALA A 204 -4.63 5.34 19.46
C ALA A 204 -3.86 6.05 18.35
N GLU A 205 -2.70 6.59 18.71
CA GLU A 205 -1.86 7.48 17.92
C GLU A 205 -0.40 7.04 18.12
N TRP A 206 0.41 7.09 17.05
CA TRP A 206 1.79 6.59 17.09
C TRP A 206 2.79 7.62 17.65
N ASP A 207 2.45 8.91 17.60
CA ASP A 207 3.30 10.07 17.88
C ASP A 207 3.00 10.75 19.23
N LYS A 208 1.98 10.30 19.97
CA LYS A 208 1.62 10.84 21.29
C LYS A 208 1.89 9.86 22.42
N GLU A 209 2.36 10.38 23.54
CA GLU A 209 2.49 9.64 24.79
C GLU A 209 1.13 9.12 25.29
N ILE A 210 1.15 7.98 25.96
CA ILE A 210 -0.02 7.40 26.61
C ILE A 210 0.36 6.89 28.00
N THR A 211 -0.52 7.10 28.97
CA THR A 211 -0.31 6.57 30.33
C THR A 211 -0.54 5.05 30.34
N PRO A 212 0.15 4.29 31.21
CA PRO A 212 -0.13 2.86 31.39
C PRO A 212 -1.60 2.56 31.70
N PHE A 213 -2.26 3.42 32.48
CA PHE A 213 -3.69 3.30 32.79
C PHE A 213 -4.58 3.46 31.57
N ASP A 214 -4.35 4.47 30.72
CA ASP A 214 -5.14 4.67 29.50
C ASP A 214 -4.91 3.54 28.50
N LEU A 215 -3.66 3.07 28.35
CA LEU A 215 -3.33 1.93 27.49
C LEU A 215 -4.01 0.65 27.97
N ARG A 216 -3.98 0.37 29.28
CA ARG A 216 -4.70 -0.76 29.89
C ARG A 216 -6.22 -0.63 29.73
N ARG A 217 -6.76 0.59 29.79
CA ARG A 217 -8.19 0.82 29.51
C ARG A 217 -8.54 0.50 28.06
N GLN A 218 -7.69 0.89 27.11
CA GLN A 218 -7.86 0.57 25.69
C GLN A 218 -7.82 -0.95 25.47
N ASP A 219 -6.87 -1.67 26.08
CA ASP A 219 -6.82 -3.14 26.07
C ASP A 219 -8.13 -3.78 26.56
N LEU A 220 -8.62 -3.37 27.74
CA LEU A 220 -9.85 -3.90 28.31
C LEU A 220 -11.08 -3.64 27.42
N TYR A 221 -11.12 -2.51 26.73
CA TYR A 221 -12.13 -2.20 25.73
C TYR A 221 -12.01 -3.12 24.51
N THR A 222 -10.81 -3.28 23.95
CA THR A 222 -10.54 -4.20 22.83
C THR A 222 -11.00 -5.61 23.17
N ARG A 223 -10.60 -6.16 24.32
CA ARG A 223 -11.04 -7.48 24.79
C ARG A 223 -12.57 -7.60 24.88
N ALA A 224 -13.25 -6.54 25.28
CA ALA A 224 -14.71 -6.55 25.37
C ALA A 224 -15.38 -6.55 23.99
N VAL A 225 -14.85 -5.79 23.02
CA VAL A 225 -15.33 -5.81 21.62
C VAL A 225 -15.18 -7.21 21.01
N PHE A 226 -14.05 -7.87 21.26
CA PHE A 226 -13.75 -9.20 20.73
C PHE A 226 -14.38 -10.37 21.50
N ALA A 227 -15.13 -10.13 22.57
CA ALA A 227 -15.63 -11.19 23.45
C ALA A 227 -16.45 -12.27 22.71
N GLY A 228 -17.19 -11.88 21.67
CA GLY A 228 -17.96 -12.79 20.82
C GLY A 228 -17.13 -13.58 19.80
N ALA A 229 -15.89 -13.16 19.51
CA ALA A 229 -15.04 -13.76 18.49
C ALA A 229 -14.14 -14.90 19.00
N LYS A 230 -14.13 -15.16 20.32
CA LYS A 230 -13.21 -16.10 20.99
C LYS A 230 -13.21 -17.53 20.43
N ASP A 231 -14.31 -17.96 19.81
CA ASP A 231 -14.46 -19.31 19.27
C ASP A 231 -13.82 -19.45 17.87
N PHE A 232 -13.45 -18.34 17.25
CA PHE A 232 -12.84 -18.27 15.91
C PHE A 232 -11.44 -17.65 15.92
N LEU A 233 -11.19 -16.71 16.84
CA LEU A 233 -9.96 -15.94 16.90
C LEU A 233 -9.44 -15.90 18.34
N ARG A 234 -8.21 -16.38 18.55
CA ARG A 234 -7.51 -16.12 19.82
C ARG A 234 -6.96 -14.70 19.81
N LEU A 235 -7.08 -14.02 20.94
CA LEU A 235 -6.64 -12.64 21.10
C LEU A 235 -5.49 -12.58 22.12
N THR A 236 -4.36 -11.98 21.74
CA THR A 236 -3.14 -11.89 22.56
C THR A 236 -2.68 -10.43 22.72
N PRO A 237 -3.03 -9.74 23.82
CA PRO A 237 -2.50 -8.41 24.09
C PRO A 237 -1.03 -8.47 24.47
N LEU A 238 -0.21 -7.66 23.82
CA LEU A 238 1.22 -7.55 24.08
C LEU A 238 1.58 -6.40 25.04
N ALA A 239 0.58 -5.65 25.51
CA ALA A 239 0.78 -4.58 26.48
C ALA A 239 0.83 -5.07 27.95
N ASP A 240 0.38 -6.30 28.22
CA ASP A 240 0.13 -6.78 29.59
C ASP A 240 1.33 -7.47 30.26
N GLY A 241 2.37 -7.78 29.51
CA GLY A 241 3.55 -8.46 30.01
C GLY A 241 4.66 -7.49 30.44
N GLN A 242 5.38 -7.84 31.50
CA GLN A 242 6.72 -7.32 31.73
C GLN A 242 7.68 -8.12 30.85
N TYR A 243 8.08 -7.52 29.74
CA TYR A 243 9.06 -8.11 28.84
C TYR A 243 10.39 -7.43 29.09
N PRO A 244 11.35 -8.10 29.76
CA PRO A 244 12.64 -7.49 30.03
C PRO A 244 13.34 -7.18 28.71
N SER A 245 13.44 -5.88 28.39
CA SER A 245 14.18 -5.37 27.23
C SER A 245 15.70 -5.46 27.42
N ASP A 246 16.14 -5.61 28.66
CA ASP A 246 17.54 -5.49 29.08
C ASP A 246 18.45 -6.61 28.54
N ASN A 247 17.86 -7.71 28.02
CA ASN A 247 18.58 -8.87 27.48
C ASN A 247 18.19 -9.20 26.03
N LEU A 248 17.69 -8.24 25.26
CA LEU A 248 17.40 -8.46 23.85
C LEU A 248 18.70 -8.64 23.04
N PRO A 249 18.73 -9.54 22.02
CA PRO A 249 19.88 -9.66 21.12
C PRO A 249 20.23 -8.33 20.45
N ALA A 250 21.50 -8.14 20.14
CA ALA A 250 21.99 -6.91 19.52
C ALA A 250 21.29 -6.60 18.18
N GLU A 251 20.98 -7.64 17.41
CA GLU A 251 20.26 -7.52 16.14
C GLU A 251 18.83 -7.03 16.33
N VAL A 252 18.18 -7.40 17.45
CA VAL A 252 16.84 -6.89 17.80
C VAL A 252 16.93 -5.42 18.21
N LEU A 253 17.97 -5.02 18.96
CA LEU A 253 18.19 -3.62 19.34
C LEU A 253 18.49 -2.75 18.10
N GLN A 254 19.26 -3.26 17.14
CA GLN A 254 19.49 -2.58 15.86
C GLN A 254 18.19 -2.40 15.07
N ALA A 255 17.31 -3.41 15.05
CA ALA A 255 15.99 -3.28 14.45
C ALA A 255 15.13 -2.22 15.14
N VAL A 256 15.18 -2.12 16.47
CA VAL A 256 14.51 -1.06 17.24
C VAL A 256 15.04 0.32 16.84
N GLU A 257 16.35 0.49 16.76
CA GLU A 257 16.97 1.76 16.36
C GLU A 257 16.56 2.18 14.95
N GLN A 258 16.64 1.24 13.99
CA GLN A 258 16.32 1.50 12.59
C GLN A 258 14.84 1.88 12.41
N VAL A 259 13.92 1.13 13.02
CA VAL A 259 12.49 1.44 12.90
C VAL A 259 12.16 2.75 13.61
N SER A 260 12.82 3.07 14.72
CA SER A 260 12.61 4.35 15.40
C SER A 260 13.13 5.55 14.59
N ASP A 261 14.19 5.36 13.81
CA ASP A 261 14.68 6.34 12.84
C ASP A 261 13.65 6.56 11.73
N TYR A 262 13.16 5.47 11.12
CA TYR A 262 12.11 5.50 10.10
C TYR A 262 10.81 6.15 10.60
N ASP A 263 10.38 5.84 11.82
CA ASP A 263 9.19 6.44 12.43
C ASP A 263 9.33 7.96 12.57
N THR A 264 10.53 8.41 12.90
CA THR A 264 10.82 9.83 13.10
C THR A 264 10.91 10.56 11.76
N GLN A 265 11.63 10.00 10.78
CA GLN A 265 11.68 10.48 9.40
C GLN A 265 10.28 10.58 8.80
N TYR A 266 9.47 9.54 8.97
CA TYR A 266 8.09 9.48 8.47
C TYR A 266 7.19 10.55 9.08
N THR A 267 7.23 10.66 10.41
CA THR A 267 6.31 11.56 11.13
C THR A 267 6.69 13.03 10.96
N LEU A 268 7.99 13.35 10.97
CA LEU A 268 8.48 14.73 10.82
C LEU A 268 8.71 15.13 9.37
N GLN A 269 8.66 14.17 8.43
CA GLN A 269 8.94 14.38 7.01
C GLN A 269 10.33 14.98 6.80
N VAL A 270 11.33 14.29 7.36
CA VAL A 270 12.76 14.63 7.30
C VAL A 270 13.55 13.38 6.89
N GLU A 271 14.79 13.55 6.43
CA GLU A 271 15.67 12.43 6.06
C GLU A 271 16.73 12.11 7.13
N GLU A 272 17.02 13.07 8.01
CA GLU A 272 17.95 12.88 9.12
C GLU A 272 17.21 13.04 10.45
N THR A 273 17.51 12.14 11.39
CA THR A 273 16.85 12.11 12.69
C THR A 273 17.75 12.64 13.80
N ASP A 274 17.29 13.67 14.49
CA ASP A 274 17.83 14.02 15.80
C ASP A 274 17.36 13.00 16.85
N ARG A 275 18.25 12.07 17.24
CA ARG A 275 17.97 11.05 18.25
C ARG A 275 17.68 11.63 19.65
N SER A 276 17.98 12.90 19.90
CA SER A 276 17.67 13.57 21.16
C SER A 276 16.24 14.14 21.20
N CYS A 277 15.58 14.25 20.04
CA CYS A 277 14.24 14.82 19.95
C CYS A 277 13.22 13.99 20.73
N ALA A 278 12.12 14.63 21.16
CA ALA A 278 11.10 13.97 21.97
C ALA A 278 10.44 12.82 21.22
N LEU A 279 10.21 12.99 19.91
CA LEU A 279 9.55 11.97 19.10
C LEU A 279 10.40 10.71 18.95
N TYR A 280 11.69 10.83 18.62
CA TYR A 280 12.58 9.66 18.51
C TYR A 280 12.63 8.88 19.82
N ARG A 281 12.77 9.59 20.95
CA ARG A 281 12.77 8.94 22.27
C ARG A 281 11.46 8.20 22.57
N LEU A 282 10.32 8.81 22.24
CA LEU A 282 9.01 8.16 22.34
C LEU A 282 8.94 6.89 21.47
N ARG A 283 9.29 7.00 20.18
CA ARG A 283 9.25 5.88 19.24
C ARG A 283 10.21 4.77 19.64
N TYR A 284 11.43 5.11 20.06
CA TYR A 284 12.41 4.16 20.58
C TYR A 284 11.88 3.38 21.77
N LEU A 285 11.30 4.04 22.77
CA LEU A 285 10.75 3.35 23.95
C LEU A 285 9.58 2.42 23.58
N ARG A 286 8.70 2.84 22.67
CA ARG A 286 7.59 2.00 22.17
C ARG A 286 8.09 0.80 21.38
N ASN A 287 9.01 1.03 20.46
CA ASN A 287 9.59 -0.01 19.62
C ASN A 287 10.41 -1.01 20.46
N LEU A 288 11.11 -0.55 21.50
CA LEU A 288 11.82 -1.41 22.45
C LEU A 288 10.86 -2.30 23.25
N GLN A 289 9.77 -1.72 23.77
CA GLN A 289 8.72 -2.47 24.47
C GLN A 289 8.05 -3.50 23.55
N ALA A 290 7.71 -3.09 22.32
CA ALA A 290 7.16 -3.98 21.30
C ALA A 290 8.14 -5.12 20.98
N ALA A 291 9.43 -4.82 20.78
CA ALA A 291 10.45 -5.80 20.49
C ALA A 291 10.57 -6.84 21.60
N GLY A 292 10.60 -6.42 22.87
CA GLY A 292 10.58 -7.32 24.02
C GLY A 292 9.39 -8.27 24.01
N ALA A 293 8.19 -7.71 23.81
CA ALA A 293 6.96 -8.48 23.79
C ALA A 293 6.90 -9.46 22.60
N LEU A 294 7.22 -8.99 21.41
CA LEU A 294 7.19 -9.75 20.17
C LEU A 294 8.25 -10.85 20.18
N TYR A 295 9.46 -10.57 20.64
CA TYR A 295 10.54 -11.56 20.71
C TYR A 295 10.15 -12.73 21.62
N ALA A 296 9.70 -12.43 22.84
CA ALA A 296 9.25 -13.44 23.78
C ALA A 296 8.02 -14.22 23.28
N TRP A 297 7.01 -13.51 22.77
CA TRP A 297 5.78 -14.13 22.27
C TRP A 297 6.03 -15.02 21.06
N LEU A 298 6.78 -14.56 20.05
CA LEU A 298 7.03 -15.35 18.83
C LEU A 298 7.90 -16.58 19.11
N GLN A 299 8.84 -16.51 20.05
CA GLN A 299 9.62 -17.68 20.49
C GLN A 299 8.74 -18.76 21.15
N ALA A 300 7.73 -18.35 21.91
CA ALA A 300 6.80 -19.28 22.56
C ALA A 300 5.73 -19.79 21.57
N GLU A 301 5.23 -18.90 20.72
CA GLU A 301 4.12 -19.16 19.82
C GLU A 301 4.54 -19.99 18.61
N LYS A 302 5.67 -19.67 17.96
CA LYS A 302 6.17 -20.36 16.76
C LYS A 302 5.07 -20.58 15.70
N PRO A 303 4.48 -19.51 15.14
CA PRO A 303 3.49 -19.66 14.08
C PRO A 303 4.09 -20.23 12.80
N ASP A 304 3.25 -20.85 11.96
CA ASP A 304 3.65 -21.23 10.60
C ASP A 304 3.88 -20.00 9.72
N VAL A 305 3.16 -18.91 10.02
CA VAL A 305 3.26 -17.61 9.34
C VAL A 305 2.79 -16.48 10.26
N LEU A 306 3.53 -15.37 10.25
CA LEU A 306 3.12 -14.10 10.84
C LEU A 306 2.65 -13.14 9.73
N ILE A 307 1.46 -12.58 9.85
CA ILE A 307 0.94 -11.54 8.95
C ILE A 307 1.06 -10.18 9.65
N VAL A 308 1.65 -9.20 8.97
CA VAL A 308 1.91 -7.87 9.52
C VAL A 308 1.53 -6.79 8.51
N PRO A 309 0.66 -5.82 8.83
CA PRO A 309 0.43 -4.67 7.97
C PRO A 309 1.69 -3.81 7.81
N ASN A 310 1.96 -3.31 6.62
CA ASN A 310 3.09 -2.44 6.23
C ASN A 310 4.51 -3.04 6.43
N GLY A 311 4.85 -3.43 7.65
CA GLY A 311 6.11 -4.11 7.99
C GLY A 311 7.38 -3.26 7.89
N THR A 312 7.29 -1.96 7.60
CA THR A 312 8.47 -1.06 7.47
C THR A 312 8.58 -0.11 8.66
N ILE A 313 7.45 0.51 9.04
CA ILE A 313 7.38 1.51 10.10
C ILE A 313 6.60 1.00 11.31
N LEU A 314 6.73 1.72 12.41
CA LEU A 314 6.06 1.55 13.69
C LEU A 314 6.31 0.18 14.31
N GLU A 315 5.49 -0.23 15.28
CA GLU A 315 5.65 -1.53 15.93
C GLU A 315 5.53 -2.70 14.92
N MET A 316 4.89 -2.47 13.76
CA MET A 316 4.81 -3.42 12.65
C MET A 316 6.18 -3.67 12.01
N GLY A 317 6.99 -2.62 11.80
CA GLY A 317 8.39 -2.74 11.36
C GLY A 317 9.23 -3.58 12.33
N VAL A 318 9.02 -3.38 13.64
CA VAL A 318 9.67 -4.20 14.67
C VAL A 318 9.23 -5.66 14.56
N ALA A 319 7.93 -5.93 14.43
CA ALA A 319 7.39 -7.28 14.32
C ALA A 319 7.94 -8.04 13.12
N TYR A 320 8.01 -7.39 11.96
CA TYR A 320 8.63 -7.97 10.77
C TYR A 320 10.08 -8.37 11.05
N ARG A 321 10.91 -7.44 11.55
CA ARG A 321 12.34 -7.69 11.77
C ARG A 321 12.58 -8.76 12.84
N VAL A 322 11.84 -8.74 13.94
CA VAL A 322 11.93 -9.77 14.98
C VAL A 322 11.55 -11.14 14.43
N ALA A 323 10.48 -11.24 13.65
CA ALA A 323 10.08 -12.51 13.03
C ALA A 323 11.16 -13.06 12.08
N ARG A 324 11.75 -12.21 11.24
CA ARG A 324 12.87 -12.58 10.35
C ARG A 324 14.08 -13.08 11.13
N LEU A 325 14.46 -12.39 12.21
CA LEU A 325 15.57 -12.80 13.08
C LEU A 325 15.33 -14.16 13.75
N LEU A 326 14.07 -14.49 14.05
CA LEU A 326 13.69 -15.80 14.59
C LEU A 326 13.53 -16.89 13.52
N GLY A 327 13.78 -16.58 12.24
CA GLY A 327 13.63 -17.51 11.12
C GLY A 327 12.18 -17.90 10.82
N LEU A 328 11.22 -17.07 11.25
CA LEU A 328 9.80 -17.29 10.98
C LEU A 328 9.42 -16.75 9.61
N ARG A 329 8.44 -17.42 8.97
CA ARG A 329 7.81 -16.89 7.77
C ARG A 329 6.97 -15.68 8.13
N VAL A 330 7.16 -14.59 7.41
CA VAL A 330 6.39 -13.36 7.59
C VAL A 330 5.81 -12.90 6.26
N VAL A 331 4.58 -12.43 6.27
CA VAL A 331 3.96 -11.78 5.12
C VAL A 331 3.57 -10.37 5.53
N THR A 332 4.10 -9.39 4.79
CA THR A 332 3.72 -7.99 4.96
C THR A 332 2.76 -7.56 3.85
N PHE A 333 1.83 -6.65 4.14
CA PHE A 333 0.85 -6.19 3.15
C PHE A 333 0.48 -4.72 3.33
N GLU A 334 0.10 -4.06 2.25
CA GLU A 334 -0.34 -2.65 2.24
C GLU A 334 -1.44 -2.46 1.19
N PHE A 335 -2.28 -1.44 1.34
CA PHE A 335 -3.30 -1.14 0.35
C PHE A 335 -2.71 -0.55 -0.93
N ALA A 336 -3.15 -1.08 -2.07
CA ALA A 336 -2.76 -0.56 -3.37
C ALA A 336 -3.60 0.68 -3.73
N ASP A 337 -3.13 1.48 -4.71
CA ASP A 337 -3.85 2.67 -5.20
C ASP A 337 -5.24 2.35 -5.81
N GLN A 338 -5.47 1.09 -6.17
CA GLN A 338 -6.74 0.58 -6.68
C GLN A 338 -7.61 0.05 -5.54
N ARG A 339 -8.89 0.44 -5.51
CA ARG A 339 -9.86 -0.18 -4.58
C ARG A 339 -9.93 -1.68 -4.81
N GLU A 340 -10.26 -2.41 -3.74
CA GLU A 340 -10.36 -3.88 -3.72
C GLU A 340 -9.04 -4.60 -4.04
N ARG A 341 -7.89 -3.99 -3.72
CA ARG A 341 -6.57 -4.58 -3.92
C ARG A 341 -5.58 -4.23 -2.81
N ILE A 342 -4.65 -5.15 -2.59
CA ILE A 342 -3.48 -4.96 -1.73
C ILE A 342 -2.21 -5.31 -2.50
N TRP A 343 -1.08 -4.77 -2.06
CA TRP A 343 0.24 -5.34 -2.31
C TRP A 343 0.62 -6.25 -1.15
N LEU A 344 1.40 -7.30 -1.41
CA LEU A 344 2.00 -8.11 -0.35
C LEU A 344 3.42 -8.54 -0.70
N ALA A 345 4.22 -8.80 0.33
CA ALA A 345 5.57 -9.34 0.23
C ALA A 345 5.74 -10.51 1.19
N GLN A 346 6.42 -11.56 0.73
CA GLN A 346 6.74 -12.75 1.52
C GLN A 346 8.19 -12.68 1.95
N ASP A 347 8.41 -12.70 3.27
CA ASP A 347 9.71 -12.58 3.92
C ASP A 347 10.48 -11.27 3.60
N ASP A 348 9.75 -10.24 3.17
CA ASP A 348 10.24 -8.89 2.87
C ASP A 348 9.25 -7.80 3.35
N GLU A 349 9.70 -6.55 3.40
CA GLU A 349 8.92 -5.35 3.72
C GLU A 349 8.13 -4.89 2.49
N ILE A 350 6.80 -4.81 2.54
CA ILE A 350 6.01 -4.51 1.34
C ILE A 350 6.29 -3.11 0.77
N MET A 351 6.64 -2.13 1.62
CA MET A 351 7.02 -0.80 1.15
C MET A 351 8.34 -0.80 0.37
N SER A 352 9.10 -1.92 0.34
CA SER A 352 10.24 -2.13 -0.54
C SER A 352 9.83 -2.17 -2.02
N HIS A 353 8.59 -2.60 -2.31
CA HIS A 353 8.11 -2.92 -3.65
C HIS A 353 9.09 -3.77 -4.46
N ASP A 354 9.71 -4.78 -3.84
CA ASP A 354 10.58 -5.68 -4.58
C ASP A 354 9.78 -6.46 -5.64
N THR A 355 9.98 -6.07 -6.90
CA THR A 355 9.35 -6.66 -8.09
C THR A 355 10.32 -7.57 -8.85
N SER A 356 11.42 -7.99 -8.22
CA SER A 356 12.45 -8.80 -8.89
C SER A 356 11.91 -10.15 -9.35
N ALA A 357 11.18 -10.87 -8.49
CA ALA A 357 10.54 -12.13 -8.87
C ALA A 357 9.49 -11.95 -9.97
N LEU A 358 8.68 -10.88 -9.90
CA LEU A 358 7.70 -10.53 -10.93
C LEU A 358 8.38 -10.29 -12.29
N TRP A 359 9.43 -9.47 -12.30
CA TRP A 359 10.16 -9.13 -13.52
C TRP A 359 10.92 -10.33 -14.10
N GLN A 360 11.53 -11.16 -13.24
CA GLN A 360 12.20 -12.37 -13.69
C GLN A 360 11.23 -13.35 -14.37
N ALA A 361 10.02 -13.47 -13.83
CA ALA A 361 9.00 -14.37 -14.37
C ALA A 361 8.35 -13.84 -15.66
N LEU A 362 8.02 -12.55 -15.69
CA LEU A 362 7.11 -11.98 -16.71
C LEU A 362 7.75 -10.88 -17.57
N GLY A 363 8.98 -10.45 -17.29
CA GLY A 363 9.64 -9.34 -18.00
C GLY A 363 10.23 -9.70 -19.36
N GLY A 364 10.33 -11.00 -19.67
CA GLY A 364 10.85 -11.49 -20.95
C GLY A 364 9.80 -11.64 -22.06
N GLN A 365 8.54 -11.33 -21.79
CA GLN A 365 7.43 -11.52 -22.73
C GLN A 365 7.10 -10.23 -23.51
N ASN A 366 6.32 -10.35 -24.58
CA ASN A 366 5.79 -9.18 -25.29
C ASN A 366 4.63 -8.57 -24.50
N LEU A 367 4.47 -7.25 -24.55
CA LEU A 367 3.30 -6.57 -24.00
C LEU A 367 2.04 -6.92 -24.81
N PRO A 368 1.04 -7.59 -24.22
CA PRO A 368 -0.20 -7.91 -24.94
C PRO A 368 -1.00 -6.65 -25.29
N GLU A 369 -1.74 -6.70 -26.40
CA GLU A 369 -2.47 -5.52 -26.90
C GLU A 369 -3.55 -5.02 -25.93
N THR A 370 -4.19 -5.92 -25.19
CA THR A 370 -5.14 -5.57 -24.12
C THR A 370 -4.45 -4.87 -22.94
N ALA A 371 -3.27 -5.34 -22.54
CA ALA A 371 -2.45 -4.69 -21.53
C ALA A 371 -1.95 -3.32 -22.00
N ARG A 372 -1.52 -3.20 -23.27
CA ARG A 372 -1.13 -1.94 -23.88
C ARG A 372 -2.25 -0.92 -23.81
N ARG A 373 -3.47 -1.29 -24.23
CA ARG A 373 -4.65 -0.41 -24.17
C ARG A 373 -4.97 0.02 -22.74
N ALA A 374 -4.93 -0.89 -21.78
CA ALA A 374 -5.13 -0.55 -20.37
C ALA A 374 -4.07 0.44 -19.85
N MET A 375 -2.80 0.25 -20.20
CA MET A 375 -1.75 1.21 -19.86
C MET A 375 -1.91 2.55 -20.58
N LEU A 376 -2.31 2.56 -21.86
CA LEU A 376 -2.59 3.79 -22.59
C LEU A 376 -3.71 4.59 -21.93
N ASN A 377 -4.78 3.91 -21.49
CA ASN A 377 -5.89 4.54 -20.79
C ASN A 377 -5.45 5.10 -19.43
N LEU A 378 -4.67 4.35 -18.65
CA LEU A 378 -4.09 4.83 -17.40
C LEU A 378 -3.18 6.04 -17.64
N TYR A 379 -2.30 5.96 -18.65
CA TYR A 379 -1.37 7.02 -19.00
C TYR A 379 -2.10 8.29 -19.49
N ALA A 380 -3.12 8.15 -20.33
CA ALA A 380 -3.96 9.25 -20.80
C ALA A 380 -4.75 9.90 -19.67
N ALA A 381 -5.24 9.13 -18.70
CA ALA A 381 -5.89 9.65 -17.52
C ALA A 381 -4.92 10.48 -16.65
N ARG A 382 -3.68 9.99 -16.47
CA ARG A 382 -2.62 10.73 -15.78
C ARG A 382 -2.26 12.03 -16.51
N ARG A 383 -2.11 12.01 -17.85
CA ARG A 383 -1.80 13.19 -18.67
C ARG A 383 -2.88 14.26 -18.65
N ASN A 384 -4.14 13.84 -18.69
CA ASN A 384 -5.28 14.75 -18.80
C ASN A 384 -5.89 15.15 -17.44
N ALA A 385 -5.25 14.81 -16.32
CA ALA A 385 -5.79 15.03 -14.97
C ALA A 385 -7.21 14.45 -14.78
N LYS A 386 -7.48 13.27 -15.37
CA LYS A 386 -8.77 12.56 -15.26
C LYS A 386 -8.65 11.35 -14.32
N LEU A 387 -9.74 10.99 -13.64
CA LEU A 387 -9.85 9.72 -12.89
C LEU A 387 -9.99 8.55 -13.88
N TRP A 388 -9.40 7.40 -13.55
CA TRP A 388 -9.54 6.16 -14.34
C TRP A 388 -10.09 5.02 -13.49
N GLY A 389 -11.20 4.41 -13.93
CA GLY A 389 -11.76 3.19 -13.31
C GLY A 389 -11.95 3.29 -11.78
N ASN A 390 -11.50 2.25 -11.06
CA ASN A 390 -11.58 2.13 -9.59
C ASN A 390 -10.36 2.73 -8.85
N PHE A 391 -9.57 3.58 -9.48
CA PHE A 391 -8.42 4.23 -8.85
C PHE A 391 -8.88 5.39 -7.97
N ALA A 392 -8.31 5.52 -6.78
CA ALA A 392 -8.81 6.44 -5.75
C ALA A 392 -8.36 7.91 -5.91
N ARG A 393 -7.39 8.24 -6.79
CA ARG A 393 -6.80 9.60 -6.90
C ARG A 393 -6.44 10.03 -8.32
N GLN A 394 -6.44 11.35 -8.55
CA GLN A 394 -5.81 11.99 -9.72
C GLN A 394 -4.33 12.26 -9.43
N TRP A 395 -3.46 11.91 -10.38
CA TRP A 395 -2.01 12.08 -10.27
C TRP A 395 -1.52 13.48 -10.66
N GLN A 396 -2.35 14.25 -11.38
CA GLN A 396 -2.09 15.64 -11.74
C GLN A 396 -3.37 16.48 -11.68
N GLN A 397 -3.22 17.78 -11.41
CA GLN A 397 -4.35 18.71 -11.24
C GLN A 397 -4.55 19.69 -12.41
N THR A 398 -3.56 19.83 -13.31
CA THR A 398 -3.58 20.85 -14.38
C THR A 398 -3.51 20.18 -15.76
N PRO A 399 -4.34 20.55 -16.74
CA PRO A 399 -4.24 20.08 -18.13
C PRO A 399 -2.94 20.51 -18.82
N LEU A 400 -2.61 19.88 -19.95
CA LEU A 400 -1.46 20.25 -20.79
C LEU A 400 -1.58 21.68 -21.33
N GLN A 401 -0.51 22.46 -21.24
CA GLN A 401 -0.38 23.78 -21.88
C GLN A 401 0.40 23.70 -23.20
N GLY A 402 1.19 22.64 -23.40
CA GLY A 402 2.01 22.43 -24.58
C GLY A 402 3.47 22.83 -24.34
N ALA A 403 4.39 21.92 -24.68
CA ALA A 403 5.82 22.04 -24.38
C ALA A 403 6.46 23.34 -24.89
N ARG A 404 6.07 23.85 -26.07
CA ARG A 404 6.62 25.10 -26.62
C ARG A 404 6.29 26.33 -25.77
N GLU A 405 5.05 26.43 -25.30
CA GLU A 405 4.62 27.55 -24.46
C GLU A 405 5.31 27.49 -23.10
N VAL A 406 5.39 26.30 -22.49
CA VAL A 406 6.09 26.09 -21.23
C VAL A 406 7.60 26.37 -21.38
N ARG A 407 8.24 25.93 -22.48
CA ARG A 407 9.65 26.20 -22.77
C ARG A 407 9.92 27.71 -22.85
N ALA A 408 9.08 28.45 -23.56
CA ALA A 408 9.20 29.90 -23.68
C ALA A 408 8.97 30.62 -22.35
N LYS A 409 7.95 30.21 -21.58
CA LYS A 409 7.63 30.76 -20.25
C LYS A 409 8.76 30.57 -19.24
N LEU A 410 9.45 29.43 -19.32
CA LEU A 410 10.59 29.10 -18.47
C LEU A 410 11.90 29.72 -18.96
N GLY A 411 11.91 30.38 -20.14
CA GLY A 411 13.10 31.00 -20.71
C GLY A 411 14.16 29.99 -21.16
N LEU A 412 13.75 28.78 -21.55
CA LEU A 412 14.70 27.74 -21.96
C LEU A 412 15.18 27.97 -23.41
N ASP A 413 16.48 27.83 -23.65
CA ASP A 413 17.09 28.02 -24.96
C ASP A 413 17.38 26.67 -25.63
N GLN A 414 18.45 26.54 -26.43
CA GLN A 414 18.77 25.32 -27.18
C GLN A 414 19.75 24.39 -26.46
N ARG A 415 20.23 24.78 -25.26
CA ARG A 415 21.06 23.91 -24.42
C ARG A 415 20.30 22.64 -24.03
N PRO A 416 21.00 21.52 -23.75
CA PRO A 416 20.38 20.30 -23.26
C PRO A 416 19.63 20.53 -21.95
N VAL A 417 18.44 19.96 -21.81
CA VAL A 417 17.57 20.14 -20.64
C VAL A 417 17.44 18.83 -19.87
N ALA A 418 17.82 18.83 -18.59
CA ALA A 418 17.51 17.73 -17.67
C ALA A 418 16.27 18.04 -16.84
N LEU A 419 15.41 17.03 -16.62
CA LEU A 419 14.31 17.11 -15.68
C LEU A 419 14.62 16.31 -14.42
N LEU A 420 14.81 17.00 -13.30
CA LEU A 420 14.88 16.40 -11.97
C LEU A 420 13.50 16.41 -11.32
N ALA A 421 12.90 15.24 -11.11
CA ALA A 421 11.64 15.09 -10.40
C ALA A 421 11.89 14.59 -8.97
N THR A 422 11.47 15.39 -7.98
CA THR A 422 11.65 15.08 -6.55
C THR A 422 10.57 14.14 -6.03
N ASN A 423 10.88 13.43 -4.94
CA ASN A 423 9.91 12.73 -4.11
C ASN A 423 9.48 13.63 -2.93
N VAL A 424 8.43 13.25 -2.21
CA VAL A 424 8.08 13.87 -0.91
C VAL A 424 9.08 13.39 0.14
N LEU A 425 9.64 14.32 0.93
CA LEU A 425 10.58 14.02 1.99
C LEU A 425 9.95 13.18 3.11
N GLY A 426 10.68 12.17 3.58
CA GLY A 426 10.26 11.28 4.66
C GLY A 426 9.04 10.40 4.32
N ASP A 427 8.59 10.34 3.06
CA ASP A 427 7.54 9.40 2.68
C ASP A 427 7.99 7.95 2.90
N SER A 428 7.06 7.08 3.30
CA SER A 428 7.35 5.67 3.60
C SER A 428 8.03 4.91 2.46
N LEU A 429 7.77 5.26 1.19
CA LEU A 429 8.42 4.64 0.03
C LEU A 429 9.87 5.13 -0.20
N THR A 430 10.27 6.22 0.46
CA THR A 430 11.61 6.82 0.37
C THR A 430 12.56 6.38 1.48
N LEU A 431 12.04 5.77 2.55
CA LEU A 431 12.81 5.26 3.68
C LEU A 431 13.75 4.12 3.23
N GLY A 432 15.01 4.16 3.65
CA GLY A 432 16.02 3.13 3.33
C GLY A 432 16.42 3.05 1.85
N ARG A 433 16.08 4.06 1.02
CA ARG A 433 16.31 4.04 -0.44
C ARG A 433 17.65 4.63 -0.91
N GLN A 434 18.53 4.95 0.03
CA GLN A 434 19.85 5.47 -0.23
C GLN A 434 20.68 4.49 -1.08
N ARG A 435 21.33 5.01 -2.12
CA ARG A 435 22.30 4.27 -2.96
C ARG A 435 23.56 5.07 -3.22
N ILE A 436 23.44 6.26 -3.81
CA ILE A 436 24.61 7.07 -4.23
C ILE A 436 24.94 8.24 -3.29
N SER A 437 24.04 8.55 -2.36
CA SER A 437 24.13 9.67 -1.41
C SER A 437 23.58 9.26 -0.04
N ALA A 438 23.90 10.02 1.01
CA ALA A 438 23.39 9.78 2.36
C ALA A 438 21.90 10.15 2.49
N THR A 439 21.46 11.21 1.79
CA THR A 439 20.06 11.60 1.69
C THR A 439 19.67 11.95 0.25
N MET A 440 18.37 11.98 -0.05
CA MET A 440 17.85 12.53 -1.31
C MET A 440 18.19 14.02 -1.42
N ALA A 441 18.08 14.77 -0.32
CA ALA A 441 18.48 16.17 -0.23
C ALA A 441 19.95 16.38 -0.67
N ASP A 442 20.88 15.57 -0.17
CA ASP A 442 22.29 15.63 -0.57
C ASP A 442 22.47 15.37 -2.07
N TRP A 443 21.71 14.43 -2.63
CA TRP A 443 21.75 14.18 -4.07
C TRP A 443 21.24 15.37 -4.89
N ILE A 444 20.16 16.01 -4.45
CA ILE A 444 19.62 17.21 -5.10
C ILE A 444 20.62 18.36 -5.00
N VAL A 445 21.17 18.63 -3.81
CA VAL A 445 22.15 19.69 -3.57
C VAL A 445 23.42 19.46 -4.39
N GLY A 446 23.95 18.23 -4.40
CA GLY A 446 25.12 17.88 -5.20
C GLY A 446 24.85 18.00 -6.70
N THR A 447 23.65 17.65 -7.16
CA THR A 447 23.24 17.83 -8.56
C THR A 447 23.17 19.32 -8.93
N LEU A 448 22.60 20.17 -8.07
CA LEU A 448 22.58 21.63 -8.26
C LEU A 448 24.00 22.23 -8.31
N ALA A 449 24.89 21.77 -7.44
CA ALA A 449 26.30 22.17 -7.44
C ALA A 449 27.03 21.74 -8.73
N TYR A 450 26.66 20.58 -9.29
CA TYR A 450 27.14 20.15 -10.61
C TYR A 450 26.67 21.13 -11.70
N TYR A 451 25.37 21.40 -11.83
CA TYR A 451 24.85 22.29 -12.87
C TYR A 451 25.31 23.75 -12.74
N THR A 452 25.72 24.19 -11.54
CA THR A 452 26.36 25.50 -11.36
C THR A 452 27.73 25.58 -12.05
N ARG A 453 28.45 24.45 -12.17
CA ARG A 453 29.73 24.34 -12.87
C ARG A 453 29.59 24.02 -14.36
N HIS A 454 28.37 23.70 -14.80
CA HIS A 454 28.03 23.24 -16.15
C HIS A 454 26.94 24.12 -16.80
N PRO A 455 27.20 25.42 -17.03
CA PRO A 455 26.22 26.35 -17.60
C PRO A 455 25.86 26.07 -19.07
N GLU A 456 26.59 25.18 -19.75
CA GLU A 456 26.27 24.68 -21.09
C GLU A 456 25.00 23.82 -21.14
N ALA A 457 24.44 23.45 -19.98
CA ALA A 457 23.22 22.67 -19.87
C ALA A 457 22.22 23.31 -18.89
N GLN A 458 20.94 22.98 -19.05
CA GLN A 458 19.84 23.49 -18.25
C GLN A 458 19.24 22.40 -17.37
N LEU A 459 18.85 22.77 -16.14
CA LEU A 459 18.22 21.87 -15.18
C LEU A 459 16.84 22.41 -14.79
N LEU A 460 15.82 21.59 -14.98
CA LEU A 460 14.48 21.79 -14.46
C LEU A 460 14.30 20.95 -13.20
N VAL A 461 14.07 21.58 -12.05
CA VAL A 461 13.76 20.87 -10.80
C VAL A 461 12.27 20.97 -10.52
N ARG A 462 11.53 19.86 -10.66
CA ARG A 462 10.13 19.76 -10.29
C ARG A 462 10.01 19.31 -8.84
N VAL A 463 9.71 20.28 -7.97
CA VAL A 463 9.39 19.96 -6.57
C VAL A 463 7.99 19.33 -6.51
N HIS A 464 7.86 18.25 -5.74
CA HIS A 464 6.65 17.43 -5.73
C HIS A 464 5.44 18.23 -5.22
N PRO A 465 4.30 18.28 -5.96
CA PRO A 465 3.11 19.03 -5.52
C PRO A 465 2.53 18.59 -4.18
N GLY A 466 2.74 17.31 -3.85
CA GLY A 466 2.35 16.73 -2.55
C GLY A 466 3.03 17.40 -1.36
N GLU A 467 4.15 18.11 -1.54
CA GLU A 467 4.78 18.88 -0.45
C GLU A 467 3.86 19.98 0.12
N LEU A 468 2.84 20.43 -0.63
CA LEU A 468 1.84 21.37 -0.11
C LEU A 468 0.94 20.78 0.98
N LEU A 469 0.86 19.45 1.05
CA LEU A 469 0.04 18.71 2.00
C LEU A 469 0.85 18.22 3.20
N THR A 470 2.17 18.40 3.16
CA THR A 470 3.12 17.98 4.18
C THR A 470 3.46 19.12 5.13
N HIS A 471 3.82 18.78 6.37
CA HIS A 471 4.20 19.76 7.41
C HIS A 471 5.71 19.78 7.69
N GLY A 472 6.48 18.95 6.98
CA GLY A 472 7.95 18.86 7.11
C GLY A 472 8.73 19.89 6.31
N THR A 473 10.05 19.70 6.29
CA THR A 473 10.98 20.56 5.54
C THR A 473 10.64 20.49 4.05
N SER A 474 10.50 21.63 3.37
CA SER A 474 10.29 21.62 1.92
C SER A 474 11.63 21.51 1.19
N MET A 475 11.65 20.81 0.05
CA MET A 475 12.83 20.80 -0.81
C MET A 475 13.18 22.20 -1.32
N VAL A 476 12.21 23.09 -1.44
CA VAL A 476 12.45 24.51 -1.78
C VAL A 476 13.30 25.19 -0.70
N GLU A 477 13.06 24.89 0.58
CA GLU A 477 13.82 25.47 1.70
C GLU A 477 15.26 24.95 1.71
N VAL A 478 15.44 23.64 1.51
CA VAL A 478 16.76 23.01 1.38
C VAL A 478 17.56 23.64 0.24
N ILE A 479 16.94 23.83 -0.93
CA ILE A 479 17.57 24.45 -2.09
C ILE A 479 17.96 25.89 -1.78
N ASN A 480 17.05 26.71 -1.23
CA ASN A 480 17.31 28.13 -0.94
C ASN A 480 18.40 28.31 0.14
N ALA A 481 18.47 27.41 1.13
CA ALA A 481 19.49 27.44 2.18
C ALA A 481 20.90 27.18 1.63
N ASN A 482 21.02 26.25 0.67
CA ASN A 482 22.30 25.90 0.04
C ASN A 482 22.67 26.82 -1.13
N PHE A 483 21.67 27.36 -1.83
CA PHE A 483 21.83 28.21 -3.01
C PHE A 483 20.94 29.46 -2.93
N PRO A 484 21.36 30.51 -2.20
CA PRO A 484 20.58 31.75 -2.08
C PRO A 484 20.33 32.47 -3.41
N ARG A 485 21.18 32.20 -4.42
CA ARG A 485 20.98 32.62 -5.80
C ARG A 485 21.38 31.46 -6.71
N LEU A 486 20.44 31.04 -7.55
CA LEU A 486 20.68 30.05 -8.58
C LEU A 486 21.14 30.73 -9.88
N PRO A 487 22.04 30.09 -10.66
CA PRO A 487 22.40 30.55 -11.99
C PRO A 487 21.21 30.40 -12.95
N GLU A 488 21.23 31.16 -14.04
CA GLU A 488 20.12 31.24 -15.01
C GLU A 488 19.74 29.90 -15.66
N ASN A 489 20.66 28.93 -15.66
CA ASN A 489 20.46 27.62 -16.27
C ASN A 489 19.73 26.64 -15.34
N ILE A 490 19.43 27.02 -14.10
CA ILE A 490 18.69 26.18 -13.14
C ILE A 490 17.33 26.81 -12.86
N HIS A 491 16.27 26.07 -13.13
CA HIS A 491 14.89 26.52 -12.98
C HIS A 491 14.15 25.63 -11.99
N ILE A 492 13.65 26.22 -10.91
CA ILE A 492 12.85 25.52 -9.90
C ILE A 492 11.37 25.71 -10.22
N ILE A 493 10.65 24.59 -10.36
CA ILE A 493 9.19 24.55 -10.48
C ILE A 493 8.62 24.22 -9.09
N LEU A 494 8.00 25.22 -8.46
CA LEU A 494 7.52 25.14 -7.08
C LEU A 494 6.33 24.17 -6.97
N PRO A 495 6.06 23.58 -5.78
CA PRO A 495 4.96 22.62 -5.60
C PRO A 495 3.60 23.14 -6.08
N GLY A 496 3.31 24.42 -5.86
CA GLY A 496 2.07 25.10 -6.25
C GLY A 496 2.01 25.61 -7.69
N ASP A 497 3.08 25.48 -8.46
CA ASP A 497 3.10 25.93 -9.85
C ASP A 497 2.15 25.08 -10.71
N LYS A 498 1.32 25.78 -11.49
CA LYS A 498 0.37 25.21 -12.45
C LYS A 498 1.05 24.73 -13.73
N THR A 499 2.18 24.04 -13.59
CA THR A 499 2.92 23.44 -14.70
C THR A 499 2.68 21.93 -14.67
N ASN A 500 2.17 21.39 -15.77
CA ASN A 500 1.94 19.97 -15.93
C ASN A 500 3.29 19.24 -16.11
N THR A 501 3.52 18.16 -15.35
CA THR A 501 4.80 17.44 -15.41
C THR A 501 5.05 16.83 -16.78
N TYR A 502 4.02 16.46 -17.54
CA TYR A 502 4.18 15.90 -18.89
C TYR A 502 4.63 16.93 -19.93
N ASP A 503 4.29 18.22 -19.75
CA ASP A 503 4.87 19.29 -20.56
C ASP A 503 6.39 19.38 -20.30
N LEU A 504 6.82 19.20 -19.04
CA LEU A 504 8.25 19.17 -18.68
C LEU A 504 8.96 17.93 -19.25
N VAL A 505 8.30 16.77 -19.21
CA VAL A 505 8.83 15.53 -19.81
C VAL A 505 9.04 15.69 -21.32
N GLU A 506 8.11 16.34 -22.03
CA GLU A 506 8.26 16.60 -23.47
C GLU A 506 9.40 17.59 -23.79
N ILE A 507 9.71 18.51 -22.87
CA ILE A 507 10.84 19.44 -23.00
C ILE A 507 12.19 18.75 -22.73
N ALA A 508 12.23 17.75 -21.84
CA ALA A 508 13.47 17.21 -21.32
C ALA A 508 14.23 16.36 -22.34
N ASP A 509 15.55 16.50 -22.32
CA ASP A 509 16.50 15.63 -23.01
C ASP A 509 16.81 14.38 -22.19
N PHE A 510 16.67 14.40 -20.86
CA PHE A 510 16.77 13.21 -20.01
C PHE A 510 16.23 13.50 -18.60
N GLY A 511 15.99 12.43 -17.84
CA GLY A 511 15.44 12.49 -16.49
C GLY A 511 16.46 12.17 -15.40
N LEU A 512 16.34 12.85 -14.26
CA LEU A 512 17.03 12.58 -13.01
C LEU A 512 15.99 12.30 -11.93
N VAL A 513 16.05 11.13 -11.29
CA VAL A 513 15.02 10.72 -10.31
C VAL A 513 15.63 9.99 -9.12
N TYR A 514 15.01 10.11 -7.95
CA TYR A 514 15.38 9.29 -6.79
C TYR A 514 14.63 7.97 -6.82
N THR A 515 13.33 7.97 -6.49
CA THR A 515 12.47 6.75 -6.57
C THR A 515 11.11 6.97 -7.23
N THR A 516 10.75 8.21 -7.59
CA THR A 516 9.45 8.57 -8.17
C THR A 516 9.09 7.79 -9.44
N THR A 517 7.81 7.43 -9.58
CA THR A 517 7.30 6.73 -10.78
C THR A 517 7.42 7.55 -12.07
N VAL A 518 7.65 8.87 -11.97
CA VAL A 518 7.93 9.73 -13.13
C VAL A 518 9.14 9.25 -13.92
N GLY A 519 10.12 8.62 -13.25
CA GLY A 519 11.26 7.99 -13.94
C GLY A 519 10.84 6.89 -14.91
N MET A 520 9.94 6.01 -14.48
CA MET A 520 9.39 4.97 -15.35
C MET A 520 8.58 5.56 -16.51
N GLU A 521 7.80 6.62 -16.26
CA GLU A 521 7.02 7.30 -17.31
C GLU A 521 7.91 8.00 -18.35
N MET A 522 9.04 8.59 -17.94
CA MET A 522 10.03 9.15 -18.86
C MET A 522 10.68 8.07 -19.73
N ALA A 523 10.96 6.89 -19.17
CA ALA A 523 11.47 5.76 -19.94
C ALA A 523 10.43 5.24 -20.98
N MET A 524 9.14 5.26 -20.64
CA MET A 524 8.05 4.88 -21.56
C MET A 524 7.95 5.78 -22.80
N VAL A 525 8.46 7.01 -22.76
CA VAL A 525 8.52 7.92 -23.92
C VAL A 525 9.92 7.99 -24.55
N GLY A 526 10.83 7.11 -24.14
CA GLY A 526 12.15 6.96 -24.76
C GLY A 526 13.26 7.84 -24.18
N LEU A 527 13.00 8.60 -23.11
CA LEU A 527 14.03 9.42 -22.46
C LEU A 527 15.00 8.54 -21.65
N PRO A 528 16.32 8.79 -21.69
CA PRO A 528 17.23 8.23 -20.70
C PRO A 528 16.88 8.76 -19.32
N VAL A 529 16.96 7.88 -18.33
CA VAL A 529 16.65 8.21 -16.94
C VAL A 529 17.78 7.71 -16.06
N ILE A 530 18.45 8.65 -15.38
CA ILE A 530 19.42 8.33 -14.35
C ILE A 530 18.68 8.25 -13.02
N VAL A 531 18.70 7.07 -12.42
CA VAL A 531 18.08 6.82 -11.13
C VAL A 531 19.14 6.99 -10.04
N ALA A 532 18.85 7.69 -8.96
CA ALA A 532 19.77 7.90 -7.85
C ALA A 532 19.47 6.98 -6.66
N GLY A 533 18.19 6.70 -6.38
CA GLY A 533 17.75 5.86 -5.26
C GLY A 533 17.51 4.39 -5.64
N LYS A 534 17.22 3.57 -4.62
CA LYS A 534 16.77 2.19 -4.80
C LYS A 534 15.27 2.17 -5.11
N THR A 535 14.92 2.06 -6.38
CA THR A 535 13.52 1.96 -6.83
C THR A 535 13.24 0.64 -7.53
N HIS A 536 11.97 0.23 -7.52
CA HIS A 536 11.50 -1.07 -8.00
C HIS A 536 11.78 -1.32 -9.50
N TYR A 537 11.84 -0.25 -10.30
CA TYR A 537 12.08 -0.31 -11.74
C TYR A 537 13.55 -0.16 -12.15
N ALA A 538 14.47 0.03 -11.20
CA ALA A 538 15.91 0.07 -11.48
C ALA A 538 16.45 -1.32 -11.85
N GLY A 539 17.50 -1.35 -12.69
CA GLY A 539 18.17 -2.58 -13.10
C GLY A 539 17.36 -3.48 -14.02
N LYS A 540 16.29 -2.96 -14.64
CA LYS A 540 15.38 -3.73 -15.51
C LYS A 540 15.69 -3.59 -17.00
N GLY A 541 16.76 -2.88 -17.35
CA GLY A 541 17.28 -2.74 -18.72
C GLY A 541 16.88 -1.46 -19.46
N PHE A 542 16.04 -0.62 -18.85
CA PHE A 542 15.55 0.63 -19.44
C PHE A 542 15.88 1.89 -18.60
N THR A 543 16.79 1.76 -17.63
CA THR A 543 17.28 2.87 -16.78
C THR A 543 18.80 2.86 -16.70
N LEU A 544 19.38 3.99 -16.28
CA LEU A 544 20.80 4.14 -15.98
C LEU A 544 20.98 4.25 -14.47
N ASP A 545 21.74 3.31 -13.91
CA ASP A 545 21.73 2.98 -12.48
C ASP A 545 23.12 3.07 -11.83
N PRO A 546 23.66 4.29 -11.60
CA PRO A 546 24.96 4.48 -10.97
C PRO A 546 25.00 3.88 -9.55
N GLN A 547 26.17 3.39 -9.17
CA GLN A 547 26.41 2.72 -7.89
C GLN A 547 27.14 3.60 -6.86
N SER A 548 27.62 4.77 -7.28
CA SER A 548 28.31 5.76 -6.44
C SER A 548 28.08 7.17 -6.95
N TRP A 549 28.41 8.17 -6.14
CA TRP A 549 28.38 9.59 -6.53
C TRP A 549 29.28 9.87 -7.75
N GLU A 550 30.50 9.34 -7.75
CA GLU A 550 31.46 9.49 -8.86
C GLU A 550 30.90 8.90 -10.16
N ALA A 551 30.33 7.68 -10.11
CA ALA A 551 29.70 7.07 -11.27
C ALA A 551 28.47 7.85 -11.76
N PHE A 552 27.78 8.55 -10.86
CA PHE A 552 26.67 9.43 -11.20
C PHE A 552 27.16 10.69 -11.96
N GLU A 553 28.20 11.39 -11.47
CA GLU A 553 28.77 12.55 -12.16
C GLU A 553 29.37 12.18 -13.52
N ASP A 554 30.06 11.05 -13.62
CA ASP A 554 30.60 10.55 -14.89
C ASP A 554 29.50 10.23 -15.92
N LEU A 555 28.42 9.60 -15.46
CA LEU A 555 27.27 9.29 -16.29
C LEU A 555 26.56 10.57 -16.72
N LEU A 556 26.34 11.51 -15.79
CA LEU A 556 25.72 12.80 -16.05
C LEU A 556 26.50 13.58 -17.11
N THR A 557 27.84 13.64 -16.98
CA THR A 557 28.73 14.29 -17.95
C THR A 557 28.58 13.70 -19.36
N ARG A 558 28.54 12.37 -19.48
CA ARG A 558 28.38 11.71 -20.78
C ARG A 558 26.99 11.93 -21.38
N VAL A 559 25.94 11.84 -20.57
CA VAL A 559 24.56 12.05 -21.03
C VAL A 559 24.35 13.50 -21.46
N LEU A 560 24.90 14.47 -20.73
CA LEU A 560 24.85 15.88 -21.08
C LEU A 560 25.53 16.20 -22.40
N ALA A 561 26.70 15.59 -22.66
CA ALA A 561 27.44 15.83 -23.89
C ALA A 561 26.70 15.30 -25.15
N ALA A 562 25.88 14.25 -25.01
CA ALA A 562 25.21 13.63 -26.14
C ALA A 562 23.89 12.92 -25.74
N PRO A 563 22.85 13.64 -25.29
CA PRO A 563 21.65 13.03 -24.72
C PRO A 563 20.90 12.15 -25.73
N ALA A 564 20.94 12.52 -27.01
CA ALA A 564 20.37 11.73 -28.10
C ALA A 564 20.98 10.33 -28.23
N SER A 565 22.27 10.16 -27.89
CA SER A 565 22.96 8.86 -27.94
C SER A 565 22.54 7.90 -26.83
N PHE A 566 21.90 8.41 -25.78
CA PHE A 566 21.38 7.63 -24.65
C PHE A 566 19.87 7.39 -24.73
N ARG A 567 19.20 7.86 -25.80
CA ARG A 567 17.77 7.58 -26.03
C ARG A 567 17.55 6.07 -26.02
N LEU A 568 16.47 5.66 -25.37
CA LEU A 568 16.11 4.24 -25.29
C LEU A 568 15.79 3.73 -26.69
N SER A 569 16.23 2.51 -26.97
CA SER A 569 15.83 1.79 -28.18
C SER A 569 14.32 1.46 -28.13
N PRO A 570 13.68 1.19 -29.28
CA PRO A 570 12.28 0.76 -29.30
C PRO A 570 12.01 -0.46 -28.39
N GLN A 571 12.97 -1.38 -28.29
CA GLN A 571 12.86 -2.54 -27.39
C GLN A 571 12.87 -2.14 -25.91
N GLN A 572 13.73 -1.20 -25.50
CA GLN A 572 13.77 -0.71 -24.12
C GLN A 572 12.51 0.07 -23.75
N VAL A 573 11.97 0.84 -24.70
CA VAL A 573 10.66 1.50 -24.54
C VAL A 573 9.59 0.45 -24.30
N GLU A 574 9.52 -0.60 -25.11
CA GLU A 574 8.57 -1.69 -24.95
C GLU A 574 8.73 -2.42 -23.59
N GLN A 575 9.96 -2.60 -23.12
CA GLN A 575 10.22 -3.13 -21.78
C GLN A 575 9.72 -2.21 -20.67
N ALA A 576 9.90 -0.89 -20.81
CA ALA A 576 9.36 0.09 -19.85
C ALA A 576 7.83 0.05 -19.79
N TRP A 577 7.16 -0.07 -20.95
CA TRP A 577 5.71 -0.22 -21.03
C TRP A 577 5.21 -1.53 -20.41
N LEU A 578 5.90 -2.65 -20.69
CA LEU A 578 5.60 -3.93 -20.06
C LEU A 578 5.76 -3.84 -18.55
N TYR A 579 6.88 -3.31 -18.07
CA TYR A 579 7.13 -3.17 -16.64
C TYR A 579 6.06 -2.30 -15.96
N ALA A 580 5.69 -1.17 -16.57
CA ALA A 580 4.62 -0.31 -16.05
C ALA A 580 3.29 -1.06 -15.92
N TYR A 581 2.93 -1.87 -16.92
CA TYR A 581 1.75 -2.74 -16.83
C TYR A 581 1.86 -3.73 -15.66
N LEU A 582 2.97 -4.46 -15.57
CA LEU A 582 3.20 -5.45 -14.51
C LEU A 582 3.07 -4.82 -13.12
N PHE A 583 3.68 -3.64 -12.91
CA PHE A 583 3.62 -2.94 -11.64
C PHE A 583 2.21 -2.41 -11.31
N PHE A 584 1.57 -1.67 -12.23
CA PHE A 584 0.27 -1.06 -11.92
C PHE A 584 -0.88 -2.07 -11.88
N PHE A 585 -0.80 -3.19 -12.60
CA PHE A 585 -1.92 -4.12 -12.79
C PHE A 585 -1.70 -5.48 -12.15
N GLU A 586 -0.54 -6.11 -12.33
CA GLU A 586 -0.31 -7.49 -11.88
C GLU A 586 0.23 -7.56 -10.46
N PHE A 587 1.06 -6.60 -10.04
CA PHE A 587 1.67 -6.58 -8.70
C PHE A 587 0.62 -6.41 -7.58
N SER A 588 -0.47 -5.69 -7.86
CA SER A 588 -1.60 -5.56 -6.93
C SER A 588 -2.53 -6.77 -7.02
N LEU A 589 -2.92 -7.33 -5.88
CA LEU A 589 -3.69 -8.57 -5.77
C LEU A 589 -5.13 -8.29 -5.31
N PRO A 590 -6.13 -9.03 -5.80
CA PRO A 590 -7.52 -8.85 -5.38
C PRO A 590 -7.71 -9.02 -3.87
N PHE A 591 -8.41 -8.10 -3.23
CA PHE A 591 -8.67 -8.15 -1.79
C PHE A 591 -10.01 -7.47 -1.43
N PRO A 592 -10.82 -8.02 -0.51
CA PRO A 592 -12.21 -7.59 -0.36
C PRO A 592 -12.43 -6.33 0.48
N TRP A 593 -11.52 -5.96 1.37
CA TRP A 593 -11.78 -4.90 2.36
C TRP A 593 -10.67 -3.85 2.35
N HIS A 594 -10.98 -2.67 2.87
CA HIS A 594 -10.02 -1.59 3.01
C HIS A 594 -10.25 -0.87 4.33
N LEU A 595 -9.18 -0.53 5.05
CA LEU A 595 -9.26 0.01 6.41
C LEU A 595 -10.17 1.26 6.49
N LEU A 596 -10.06 2.17 5.51
CA LEU A 596 -10.84 3.42 5.46
C LEU A 596 -12.33 3.23 5.15
N TRP A 597 -12.71 2.10 4.55
CA TRP A 597 -14.08 1.83 4.09
C TRP A 597 -14.58 0.50 4.61
N LEU A 598 -14.06 0.05 5.76
CA LEU A 598 -14.23 -1.30 6.28
C LEU A 598 -15.71 -1.74 6.32
N ALA A 599 -16.59 -0.87 6.83
CA ALA A 599 -18.02 -1.15 6.93
C ALA A 599 -18.71 -1.23 5.56
N ASP A 600 -18.41 -0.29 4.65
CA ASP A 600 -18.99 -0.26 3.31
C ASP A 600 -18.52 -1.45 2.47
N ASP A 601 -17.23 -1.72 2.49
CA ASP A 601 -16.63 -2.83 1.77
C ASP A 601 -17.09 -4.17 2.34
N PHE A 602 -17.24 -4.30 3.66
CA PHE A 602 -17.83 -5.50 4.27
C PHE A 602 -19.30 -5.65 3.90
N SER A 603 -20.07 -4.57 3.86
CA SER A 603 -21.47 -4.64 3.42
C SER A 603 -21.57 -5.09 1.96
N ALA A 604 -20.64 -4.65 1.10
CA ALA A 604 -20.58 -5.06 -0.30
C ALA A 604 -20.07 -6.49 -0.48
N ARG A 605 -19.10 -6.91 0.34
CA ARG A 605 -18.43 -8.21 0.29
C ARG A 605 -18.37 -8.80 1.70
N PRO A 606 -19.51 -9.29 2.22
CA PRO A 606 -19.58 -9.86 3.56
C PRO A 606 -18.81 -11.19 3.62
N LEU A 607 -18.51 -11.66 4.83
CA LEU A 607 -17.70 -12.85 5.02
C LEU A 607 -18.31 -14.09 4.36
N ARG A 608 -19.65 -14.23 4.38
CA ARG A 608 -20.35 -15.31 3.66
C ARG A 608 -20.10 -15.31 2.15
N PHE A 609 -19.88 -14.13 1.54
CA PHE A 609 -19.53 -14.02 0.12
C PHE A 609 -18.06 -14.36 -0.09
N VAL A 610 -17.15 -13.80 0.72
CA VAL A 610 -15.71 -14.10 0.63
C VAL A 610 -15.43 -15.60 0.81
N LEU A 611 -16.22 -16.30 1.63
CA LEU A 611 -16.15 -17.74 1.85
C LEU A 611 -17.02 -18.57 0.89
N SER A 612 -17.77 -17.95 -0.03
CA SER A 612 -18.53 -18.67 -1.05
C SER A 612 -17.61 -19.12 -2.20
N PRO A 613 -18.01 -20.05 -3.07
CA PRO A 613 -17.23 -20.45 -4.23
C PRO A 613 -16.87 -19.27 -5.14
N GLU A 614 -17.80 -18.33 -5.32
CA GLU A 614 -17.57 -17.11 -6.12
C GLU A 614 -16.54 -16.19 -5.47
N GLY A 615 -16.62 -15.97 -4.15
CA GLY A 615 -15.62 -15.17 -3.44
C GLY A 615 -14.27 -15.86 -3.37
N GLN A 616 -14.24 -17.19 -3.17
CA GLN A 616 -13.03 -17.99 -3.15
C GLN A 616 -12.33 -17.98 -4.53
N ALA A 617 -13.08 -18.08 -5.62
CA ALA A 617 -12.51 -17.96 -6.98
C ALA A 617 -11.76 -16.63 -7.18
N ARG A 618 -12.20 -15.55 -6.51
CA ARG A 618 -11.58 -14.23 -6.61
C ARG A 618 -10.48 -13.97 -5.59
N PHE A 619 -10.68 -14.36 -4.33
CA PHE A 619 -9.84 -13.93 -3.21
C PHE A 619 -9.00 -15.04 -2.59
N ALA A 620 -9.32 -16.33 -2.82
CA ALA A 620 -8.58 -17.43 -2.21
C ALA A 620 -7.07 -17.40 -2.54
N PRO A 621 -6.62 -17.07 -3.77
CA PRO A 621 -5.20 -16.95 -4.05
C PRO A 621 -4.50 -15.94 -3.13
N THR A 622 -5.08 -14.74 -2.96
CA THR A 622 -4.52 -13.70 -2.08
C THR A 622 -4.47 -14.15 -0.62
N PHE A 623 -5.53 -14.80 -0.12
CA PHE A 623 -5.51 -15.36 1.24
C PHE A 623 -4.48 -16.50 1.40
N GLY A 624 -4.31 -17.33 0.36
CA GLY A 624 -3.25 -18.35 0.29
C GLY A 624 -1.86 -17.75 0.43
N TYR A 625 -1.58 -16.67 -0.32
CA TYR A 625 -0.31 -15.95 -0.22
C TYR A 625 -0.10 -15.31 1.16
N LEU A 626 -1.16 -14.75 1.77
CA LEU A 626 -1.12 -14.23 3.14
C LEU A 626 -0.75 -15.31 4.16
N VAL A 627 -1.22 -16.55 3.97
CA VAL A 627 -0.84 -17.68 4.84
C VAL A 627 0.45 -18.38 4.39
N GLY A 628 1.23 -17.76 3.52
CA GLY A 628 2.57 -18.21 3.13
C GLY A 628 2.61 -19.32 2.08
N GLU A 629 1.57 -19.48 1.25
CA GLU A 629 1.70 -20.20 -0.03
C GLU A 629 2.58 -19.40 -0.99
N PRO A 630 3.52 -20.01 -1.74
CA PRO A 630 4.43 -19.26 -2.60
C PRO A 630 3.70 -18.40 -3.63
N LEU A 631 4.06 -17.12 -3.70
CA LEU A 631 3.62 -16.21 -4.78
C LEU A 631 4.46 -16.46 -6.04
N ASP A 632 4.05 -17.46 -6.82
CA ASP A 632 4.68 -17.80 -8.10
C ASP A 632 4.09 -16.93 -9.23
N TRP A 633 4.83 -15.88 -9.60
CA TRP A 633 4.46 -14.97 -10.69
C TRP A 633 4.42 -15.66 -12.06
N ALA A 634 5.24 -16.69 -12.30
CA ALA A 634 5.25 -17.40 -13.56
C ALA A 634 3.99 -18.27 -13.71
N ALA A 635 3.60 -18.99 -12.65
CA ALA A 635 2.37 -19.77 -12.62
C ALA A 635 1.13 -18.87 -12.68
N ARG A 636 1.18 -17.71 -12.01
CA ARG A 636 0.09 -16.73 -12.03
C ARG A 636 -0.11 -16.10 -13.41
N GLY A 637 0.98 -15.84 -14.13
CA GLY A 637 0.93 -15.18 -15.43
C GLY A 637 0.31 -13.78 -15.36
N LEU A 638 -0.24 -13.34 -16.50
CA LEU A 638 -0.94 -12.05 -16.63
C LEU A 638 -2.42 -12.19 -16.24
N ALA A 639 -2.70 -12.53 -14.99
CA ALA A 639 -4.05 -12.83 -14.53
C ALA A 639 -4.99 -11.61 -14.63
N ARG A 640 -4.47 -10.39 -14.50
CA ARG A 640 -5.29 -9.17 -14.56
C ARG A 640 -5.87 -8.93 -15.96
N LEU A 641 -5.28 -9.48 -17.02
CA LEU A 641 -5.81 -9.36 -18.38
C LEU A 641 -7.27 -9.77 -18.51
N ASN A 642 -7.68 -10.84 -17.81
CA ASN A 642 -9.04 -11.38 -17.90
C ASN A 642 -10.08 -10.51 -17.17
N GLU A 643 -9.62 -9.58 -16.33
CA GLU A 643 -10.48 -8.68 -15.55
C GLU A 643 -10.55 -7.27 -16.15
N LEU A 644 -9.74 -6.98 -17.17
CA LEU A 644 -9.77 -5.71 -17.88
C LEU A 644 -11.03 -5.66 -18.77
N PRO A 645 -11.71 -4.50 -18.85
CA PRO A 645 -12.86 -4.36 -19.72
C PRO A 645 -12.47 -4.64 -21.18
N VAL A 646 -13.22 -5.54 -21.83
CA VAL A 646 -13.20 -5.69 -23.28
C VAL A 646 -14.09 -4.58 -23.83
N GLU A 647 -13.50 -3.48 -24.26
CA GLU A 647 -14.27 -2.50 -25.03
C GLU A 647 -14.57 -3.10 -26.41
N THR A 648 -15.84 -3.37 -26.67
CA THR A 648 -16.37 -3.61 -28.01
C THR A 648 -16.22 -2.33 -28.84
N GLU A 649 -15.96 -2.46 -30.14
CA GLU A 649 -15.64 -1.37 -31.09
C GLU A 649 -16.62 -0.18 -31.15
N GLU A 650 -17.67 -0.14 -30.34
CA GLU A 650 -18.65 0.95 -30.29
C GLU A 650 -18.17 2.22 -29.55
N ASN A 651 -17.03 2.18 -28.84
CA ASN A 651 -16.49 3.33 -28.09
C ASN A 651 -15.11 3.82 -28.54
N ALA A 652 -14.61 3.40 -29.71
CA ALA A 652 -13.34 3.86 -30.27
C ALA A 652 -13.51 5.11 -31.16
#